data_AF-A0AAE1WYR3-F1
#
_entry.id   AF-A0AAE1WYR3-F1
#
_cell.length_a   1.000
_cell.length_b   1.000
_cell.length_c   1.000
_cell.angle_alpha   90.00
_cell.angle_beta   90.00
_cell.angle_gamma   90.00
#
_symmetry.space_group_name_H-M   'P 1'
#
loop_
_entity.id
_entity.type
_entity.pdbx_description
1 polymer ?
#
loop_
_entity_poly.entity_id
_entity_poly.type
_entity_poly.pdbx_seq_one_letter_code
_entity_poly.pdbx_strand_id
1 'polypeptide(L)'
;MFESCGSVLDPGRVGLAPVDVNLSQDVLQGSGIYLTWEELWVSVSTGKRDGAKSILRGLTGYACPGEVLAIMGPSGCGKSTLLDALAGRLSSRTRQKGEILINGQKQKLAYGTSAYVTHEDTLTWTLTVREAVYYSAQLQLPITMSKFEKREVAERTIREMGLQDSMDTRIGEWGRKGLSSGQKRRVNICIELLKRPKLLFLDEPTSGLDSAASYFVMNRIVKLAREYGMTVISSIHQPTSEVFQLLHNLCLLSSGRMIYFGPSLLANKFFAVNGFACPPQQNPADHYLKMINTDFDEDIEQGTGNKFTVEEVINLLIASYGSSDTCKTMKTLVAEIRKREGGPTEKKASQANLLTQCLILTKRSFVNMYRDLGYYWLRLAIYVALGFGLGSVFYNVGSSYNSIHERGSLLMFIASLLTIMAIGGFPSFVEDLKVCRRERLNGHYGAAAFVVAHTVSSTLFLLLISAIPGAITYFLAGLHPGKVEFMYFTLVLFACMMLVESLMMIVATIMPNFLLGLIVGAGIQGLMMLSGGFFQLPKDLPTTFWKYPMYYIAFHKYAYQGLYKNEFEGRRFRNDQLGGPSTIEGETILRDIWQVEMGYSKWTDLAVLFGMVAVYRVLFFVIVKIGEKMNCVHISLSLRLSETETLMEGDVEMAAAGAEAEAAAEGGAAVELDDMKKRLKEMEDEAAALREMQAKVEQEMGAVQADPAAAANRANREEVDARSVFVGNVDYACTPEEVQQHFQSCGTVNRVTIRTNKYGQPKGYAYVEFLETEAVEQALLLNESKLHGRQLKVSAKRTNIPGMKQFRPRRSTPFMGYRPRAPYMPTPYLYSPYGYGKVPGSGHQCDTAHTSEPQF
;
A
#
# COMPACT_ATOMS: atom_id res chain seq x y z
N MET A 1 -5.65 45.63 27.00
CA MET A 1 -4.61 45.51 28.05
C MET A 1 -3.51 44.63 27.50
N PHE A 2 -2.52 45.24 26.85
CA PHE A 2 -1.16 44.69 26.79
C PHE A 2 -0.46 45.05 28.11
N GLU A 3 0.72 44.47 28.36
CA GLU A 3 1.49 44.53 29.62
C GLU A 3 0.93 43.69 30.79
N SER A 4 1.48 42.48 30.97
CA SER A 4 1.98 41.95 32.26
C SER A 4 2.36 40.47 32.14
N CYS A 5 3.59 40.20 31.70
CA CYS A 5 4.37 38.97 31.99
C CYS A 5 5.79 39.12 31.39
N GLY A 6 6.55 40.09 31.92
CA GLY A 6 7.98 40.22 31.65
C GLY A 6 8.77 40.00 32.94
N SER A 7 9.35 38.81 33.12
CA SER A 7 10.57 38.54 33.90
C SER A 7 10.79 37.03 34.04
N VAL A 8 12.07 36.64 34.05
CA VAL A 8 12.64 35.28 34.09
C VAL A 8 12.78 34.58 32.73
N LEU A 9 13.78 35.02 31.96
CA LEU A 9 14.82 34.19 31.33
C LEU A 9 15.86 35.15 30.72
N ASP A 10 16.96 35.34 31.46
CA ASP A 10 18.01 36.30 31.16
C ASP A 10 18.89 35.81 29.97
N PRO A 11 19.01 36.53 28.85
CA PRO A 11 19.76 36.08 27.67
C PRO A 11 21.29 36.22 27.83
N GLY A 12 21.78 36.25 29.07
CA GLY A 12 23.11 36.74 29.46
C GLY A 12 24.07 35.71 30.06
N ARG A 13 23.87 34.40 29.89
CA ARG A 13 24.85 33.39 30.37
C ARG A 13 24.82 32.01 29.68
N VAL A 14 24.95 31.99 28.36
CA VAL A 14 25.58 30.85 27.67
C VAL A 14 26.88 31.37 27.08
N GLY A 15 27.96 31.24 27.86
CA GLY A 15 29.30 31.55 27.36
C GLY A 15 29.61 30.66 26.16
N LEU A 16 29.98 31.29 25.05
CA LEU A 16 30.63 30.60 23.94
C LEU A 16 31.98 30.08 24.42
N ALA A 17 31.98 28.86 24.96
CA ALA A 17 33.19 28.06 24.94
C ALA A 17 33.61 27.90 23.47
N PRO A 18 34.92 27.92 23.16
CA PRO A 18 35.38 27.40 21.87
C PRO A 18 34.88 25.96 21.71
N VAL A 19 34.81 25.47 20.47
CA VAL A 19 34.48 24.05 20.22
C VAL A 19 35.70 23.22 20.65
N ASP A 20 35.77 22.94 21.94
CA ASP A 20 36.87 22.23 22.56
C ASP A 20 36.93 20.77 22.09
N VAL A 21 38.16 20.29 21.93
CA VAL A 21 38.53 18.92 21.54
C VAL A 21 37.98 17.86 22.53
N ASN A 22 37.44 18.30 23.68
CA ASN A 22 36.82 17.45 24.69
C ASN A 22 35.50 16.79 24.24
N LEU A 23 34.79 17.34 23.24
CA LEU A 23 33.54 16.73 22.76
C LEU A 23 33.77 15.29 22.22
N SER A 24 34.98 15.01 21.71
CA SER A 24 35.38 13.68 21.27
C SER A 24 35.39 12.67 22.42
N GLN A 25 35.86 13.05 23.61
CA GLN A 25 36.02 12.11 24.73
C GLN A 25 34.67 11.70 25.33
N ASP A 26 33.73 12.62 25.51
CA ASP A 26 32.39 12.29 26.04
C ASP A 26 31.58 11.42 25.07
N VAL A 27 31.66 11.69 23.76
CA VAL A 27 31.03 10.86 22.72
C VAL A 27 31.61 9.44 22.71
N LEU A 28 32.86 9.24 23.14
CA LEU A 28 33.59 7.96 23.07
C LEU A 28 33.56 7.11 24.36
N GLN A 29 32.87 7.53 25.42
CA GLN A 29 32.72 6.72 26.65
C GLN A 29 31.43 5.86 26.68
N GLY A 30 30.51 6.04 25.73
CA GLY A 30 29.23 5.32 25.67
C GLY A 30 29.34 3.83 25.29
N SER A 31 28.44 3.02 25.86
CA SER A 31 28.28 1.57 25.62
C SER A 31 27.27 1.21 24.50
N GLY A 32 26.92 2.19 23.67
CA GLY A 32 25.95 2.05 22.59
C GLY A 32 26.53 1.62 21.24
N ILE A 33 25.73 1.73 20.17
CA ILE A 33 26.14 1.36 18.80
C ILE A 33 26.45 2.59 17.97
N TYR A 34 27.69 2.70 17.51
CA TYR A 34 28.14 3.71 16.56
C TYR A 34 28.01 3.13 15.16
N LEU A 35 27.23 3.78 14.30
CA LEU A 35 27.15 3.44 12.89
C LEU A 35 27.98 4.44 12.11
N THR A 36 28.86 3.99 11.24
CA THR A 36 29.63 4.85 10.32
C THR A 36 29.51 4.31 8.91
N TRP A 37 29.60 5.19 7.93
CA TRP A 37 29.68 4.82 6.52
C TRP A 37 30.70 5.72 5.82
N GLU A 38 31.46 5.13 4.91
CA GLU A 38 32.57 5.76 4.19
C GLU A 38 32.42 5.48 2.69
N GLU A 39 32.48 6.54 1.88
CA GLU A 39 32.36 6.51 0.42
C GLU A 39 31.20 5.64 -0.07
N LEU A 40 30.02 5.82 0.52
CA LEU A 40 28.83 5.03 0.19
C LEU A 40 28.24 5.47 -1.16
N TRP A 41 28.39 4.63 -2.17
CA TRP A 41 27.77 4.76 -3.48
C TRP A 41 26.66 3.72 -3.64
N VAL A 42 25.53 4.13 -4.21
CA VAL A 42 24.41 3.23 -4.50
C VAL A 42 23.92 3.48 -5.91
N SER A 43 23.95 2.45 -6.77
CA SER A 43 23.52 2.55 -8.17
C SER A 43 22.50 1.48 -8.52
N VAL A 44 21.56 1.80 -9.41
CA VAL A 44 20.52 0.87 -9.87
C VAL A 44 20.77 0.52 -11.33
N SER A 45 20.75 -0.78 -11.63
CA SER A 45 20.74 -1.26 -13.00
C SER A 45 19.32 -1.11 -13.57
N THR A 46 19.14 -0.09 -14.40
CA THR A 46 18.04 -0.03 -15.37
C THR A 46 18.31 -1.05 -16.46
N GLY A 47 17.43 -2.03 -16.66
CA GLY A 47 17.62 -3.13 -17.63
C GLY A 47 17.56 -2.76 -19.11
N LYS A 48 17.82 -1.49 -19.46
CA LYS A 48 18.13 -1.04 -20.83
C LYS A 48 19.66 -1.08 -21.01
N ARG A 49 20.16 -0.86 -22.24
CA ARG A 49 21.61 -0.74 -22.49
C ARG A 49 22.23 0.55 -21.93
N ASP A 50 21.42 1.50 -21.45
CA ASP A 50 21.87 2.65 -20.66
C ASP A 50 22.44 2.21 -19.31
N GLY A 51 23.62 2.75 -18.98
CA GLY A 51 24.41 2.37 -17.81
C GLY A 51 23.73 2.56 -16.44
N ALA A 52 24.32 1.98 -15.41
CA ALA A 52 23.78 2.00 -14.06
C ALA A 52 23.62 3.44 -13.51
N LYS A 53 22.38 3.84 -13.20
CA LYS A 53 22.10 5.18 -12.63
C LYS A 53 22.52 5.21 -11.16
N SER A 54 23.52 6.05 -10.84
CA SER A 54 23.92 6.30 -9.45
C SER A 54 22.86 7.15 -8.74
N ILE A 55 22.28 6.60 -7.67
CA ILE A 55 21.31 7.25 -6.78
C ILE A 55 22.02 7.97 -5.63
N LEU A 56 23.06 7.35 -5.03
CA LEU A 56 23.89 7.96 -3.99
C LEU A 56 25.34 8.03 -4.46
N ARG A 57 26.02 9.15 -4.16
CA ARG A 57 27.36 9.49 -4.66
C ARG A 57 28.29 9.85 -3.50
N GLY A 58 29.17 8.92 -3.09
CA GLY A 58 30.29 9.18 -2.16
C GLY A 58 29.86 9.76 -0.81
N LEU A 59 28.86 9.15 -0.17
CA LEU A 59 28.37 9.64 1.13
C LEU A 59 29.25 9.12 2.28
N THR A 60 29.65 10.00 3.19
CA THR A 60 30.45 9.65 4.39
C THR A 60 29.84 10.32 5.62
N GLY A 61 29.71 9.60 6.75
CA GLY A 61 29.12 10.14 7.99
C GLY A 61 29.01 9.13 9.14
N TYR A 62 28.45 9.57 10.26
CA TYR A 62 28.26 8.75 11.47
C TYR A 62 26.87 8.89 12.12
N ALA A 63 26.51 7.98 13.00
CA ALA A 63 25.41 8.12 13.95
C ALA A 63 25.83 7.57 15.32
N CYS A 64 25.59 8.35 16.38
CA CYS A 64 26.03 8.07 17.74
C CYS A 64 24.87 7.66 18.66
N PRO A 65 25.15 6.88 19.73
CA PRO A 65 24.15 6.46 20.70
C PRO A 65 23.65 7.63 21.55
N GLY A 66 22.34 7.63 21.87
CA GLY A 66 21.68 8.71 22.60
C GLY A 66 21.25 9.88 21.71
N GLU A 67 21.68 9.90 20.45
CA GLU A 67 21.40 10.97 19.49
C GLU A 67 20.37 10.56 18.44
N VAL A 68 19.74 11.57 17.85
CA VAL A 68 18.85 11.42 16.68
C VAL A 68 19.47 12.14 15.50
N LEU A 69 19.84 11.36 14.48
CA LEU A 69 20.26 11.83 13.16
C LEU A 69 19.04 11.95 12.25
N ALA A 70 18.82 13.12 11.67
CA ALA A 70 17.80 13.34 10.65
C ALA A 70 18.41 13.42 9.24
N ILE A 71 17.89 12.62 8.32
CA ILE A 71 18.18 12.67 6.89
C ILE A 71 17.07 13.49 6.22
N MET A 72 17.43 14.64 5.67
CA MET A 72 16.52 15.57 4.99
C MET A 72 16.99 15.86 3.56
N GLY A 73 16.07 16.31 2.73
CA GLY A 73 16.34 16.62 1.33
C GLY A 73 15.07 16.58 0.47
N PRO A 74 15.13 17.01 -0.80
CA PRO A 74 14.00 17.01 -1.72
C PRO A 74 13.42 15.61 -1.98
N SER A 75 12.28 15.56 -2.65
CA SER A 75 11.75 14.30 -3.18
C SER A 75 12.76 13.68 -4.15
N GLY A 76 12.85 12.35 -4.21
CA GLY A 76 13.78 11.66 -5.12
C GLY A 76 15.28 11.75 -4.80
N CYS A 77 15.74 12.58 -3.85
CA CYS A 77 17.18 12.79 -3.62
C CYS A 77 17.96 11.60 -3.00
N GLY A 78 17.27 10.50 -2.66
CA GLY A 78 17.88 9.26 -2.14
C GLY A 78 17.74 9.02 -0.63
N LYS A 79 16.92 9.79 0.11
CA LYS A 79 16.72 9.64 1.57
C LYS A 79 16.46 8.20 2.02
N SER A 80 15.38 7.58 1.54
CA SER A 80 15.02 6.20 1.90
C SER A 80 16.02 5.19 1.34
N THR A 81 16.66 5.47 0.19
CA THR A 81 17.76 4.65 -0.34
C THR A 81 18.97 4.62 0.59
N LEU A 82 19.33 5.77 1.21
CA LEU A 82 20.39 5.82 2.23
C LEU A 82 19.97 5.05 3.48
N LEU A 83 18.72 5.23 3.94
CA LEU A 83 18.19 4.53 5.10
C LEU A 83 18.16 3.00 4.90
N ASP A 84 17.74 2.53 3.72
CA ASP A 84 17.77 1.12 3.32
C ASP A 84 19.19 0.59 3.16
N ALA A 85 20.15 1.40 2.67
CA ALA A 85 21.56 1.03 2.61
C ALA A 85 22.14 0.80 4.01
N LEU A 86 21.94 1.77 4.91
CA LEU A 86 22.38 1.70 6.31
C LEU A 86 21.70 0.54 7.06
N ALA A 87 20.45 0.21 6.74
CA ALA A 87 19.72 -0.92 7.30
C ALA A 87 20.00 -2.28 6.64
N GLY A 88 20.83 -2.35 5.59
CA GLY A 88 21.14 -3.58 4.86
C GLY A 88 19.94 -4.16 4.07
N ARG A 89 19.03 -3.29 3.60
CA ARG A 89 17.74 -3.62 2.96
C ARG A 89 17.67 -3.36 1.46
N LEU A 90 18.75 -2.88 0.85
CA LEU A 90 18.81 -2.57 -0.58
C LEU A 90 18.28 -3.72 -1.46
N SER A 91 17.56 -3.34 -2.51
CA SER A 91 16.99 -4.30 -3.45
C SER A 91 18.06 -5.07 -4.21
N SER A 92 17.75 -6.30 -4.66
CA SER A 92 18.68 -7.11 -5.45
C SER A 92 19.09 -6.49 -6.80
N ARG A 93 18.40 -5.44 -7.27
CA ARG A 93 18.71 -4.70 -8.50
C ARG A 93 19.69 -3.53 -8.28
N THR A 94 20.12 -3.34 -7.04
CA THR A 94 20.94 -2.22 -6.59
C THR A 94 22.35 -2.70 -6.27
N ARG A 95 23.37 -2.04 -6.81
CA ARG A 95 24.79 -2.23 -6.42
C ARG A 95 25.17 -1.19 -5.37
N GLN A 96 25.91 -1.63 -4.36
CA GLN A 96 26.51 -0.79 -3.31
C GLN A 96 28.04 -0.83 -3.46
N LYS A 97 28.72 0.33 -3.43
CA LYS A 97 30.15 0.46 -3.15
C LYS A 97 30.33 1.29 -1.87
N GLY A 98 31.51 1.24 -1.24
CA GLY A 98 31.78 1.88 0.05
C GLY A 98 31.61 0.94 1.25
N GLU A 99 32.03 1.40 2.42
CA GLU A 99 32.01 0.63 3.67
C GLU A 99 30.91 1.13 4.61
N ILE A 100 30.24 0.21 5.31
CA ILE A 100 29.34 0.50 6.43
C ILE A 100 29.89 -0.30 7.62
N LEU A 101 30.21 0.40 8.70
CA LEU A 101 30.87 -0.15 9.87
C LEU A 101 29.99 0.08 11.11
N ILE A 102 29.87 -0.96 11.94
CA ILE A 102 29.16 -0.97 13.21
C ILE A 102 30.23 -1.14 14.29
N ASN A 103 30.39 -0.14 15.17
CA ASN A 103 31.47 -0.10 16.18
C ASN A 103 32.85 -0.40 15.55
N GLY A 104 33.16 0.25 14.43
CA GLY A 104 34.42 0.08 13.69
C GLY A 104 34.54 -1.18 12.83
N GLN A 105 33.60 -2.14 12.90
CA GLN A 105 33.67 -3.40 12.15
C GLN A 105 32.60 -3.54 11.06
N LYS A 106 32.98 -4.13 9.92
CA LYS A 106 32.10 -4.46 8.78
C LYS A 106 31.21 -5.66 9.11
N GLN A 107 30.18 -5.43 9.93
CA GLN A 107 29.29 -6.47 10.44
C GLN A 107 27.92 -6.41 9.75
N LYS A 108 27.35 -7.58 9.39
CA LYS A 108 25.94 -7.66 8.99
C LYS A 108 25.05 -7.39 10.20
N LEU A 109 24.13 -6.44 10.08
CA LEU A 109 23.15 -6.11 11.11
C LEU A 109 22.45 -7.38 11.62
N ALA A 110 22.71 -7.71 12.89
CA ALA A 110 22.15 -8.90 13.51
C ALA A 110 20.68 -8.66 13.89
N TYR A 111 19.86 -9.68 13.66
CA TYR A 111 18.45 -9.66 14.07
C TYR A 111 18.30 -9.34 15.56
N GLY A 112 17.47 -8.34 15.86
CA GLY A 112 17.18 -7.87 17.21
C GLY A 112 18.13 -6.78 17.72
N THR A 113 19.29 -6.57 17.09
CA THR A 113 20.21 -5.47 17.40
C THR A 113 19.71 -4.15 16.80
N SER A 114 19.14 -4.22 15.60
CA SER A 114 18.50 -3.10 14.90
C SER A 114 17.02 -3.36 14.63
N ALA A 115 16.21 -2.30 14.65
CA ALA A 115 14.82 -2.33 14.18
C ALA A 115 14.55 -1.24 13.14
N TYR A 116 13.51 -1.42 12.32
CA TYR A 116 13.20 -0.53 11.19
C TYR A 116 11.69 -0.33 11.06
N VAL A 117 11.27 0.92 11.10
CA VAL A 117 9.88 1.35 10.89
C VAL A 117 9.75 1.87 9.46
N THR A 118 8.99 1.16 8.63
CA THR A 118 8.68 1.53 7.24
C THR A 118 7.77 2.75 7.17
N HIS A 119 7.76 3.47 6.04
CA HIS A 119 6.81 4.55 5.77
C HIS A 119 5.35 4.11 5.98
N GLU A 120 4.94 2.99 5.39
CA GLU A 120 3.58 2.45 5.55
C GLU A 120 3.37 1.74 6.91
N ASP A 121 2.30 2.13 7.62
CA ASP A 121 1.83 1.48 8.85
C ASP A 121 1.02 0.20 8.55
N THR A 122 1.71 -0.84 8.10
CA THR A 122 1.12 -2.18 7.90
C THR A 122 0.88 -2.89 9.24
N LEU A 123 -0.38 -2.89 9.69
CA LEU A 123 -0.85 -3.50 10.94
C LEU A 123 -2.14 -4.31 10.72
N THR A 124 -2.31 -5.43 11.44
CA THR A 124 -3.56 -6.19 11.44
C THR A 124 -4.69 -5.39 12.11
N TRP A 125 -5.61 -4.86 11.31
CA TRP A 125 -6.61 -3.87 11.74
C TRP A 125 -7.65 -4.41 12.75
N THR A 126 -7.96 -5.71 12.71
CA THR A 126 -8.97 -6.37 13.57
C THR A 126 -8.55 -6.51 15.05
N LEU A 127 -7.27 -6.34 15.35
CA LEU A 127 -6.69 -6.48 16.69
C LEU A 127 -6.79 -5.17 17.48
N THR A 128 -6.80 -5.26 18.81
CA THR A 128 -6.59 -4.09 19.68
C THR A 128 -5.10 -3.73 19.77
N VAL A 129 -4.79 -2.52 20.25
CA VAL A 129 -3.39 -2.12 20.53
C VAL A 129 -2.70 -3.11 21.47
N ARG A 130 -3.36 -3.44 22.59
CA ARG A 130 -2.86 -4.40 23.58
C ARG A 130 -2.60 -5.77 22.95
N GLU A 131 -3.52 -6.26 22.12
CA GLU A 131 -3.35 -7.54 21.43
C GLU A 131 -2.19 -7.52 20.43
N ALA A 132 -2.12 -6.52 19.54
CA ALA A 132 -1.09 -6.45 18.50
C ALA A 132 0.33 -6.37 19.11
N VAL A 133 0.51 -5.53 20.13
CA VAL A 133 1.79 -5.42 20.85
C VAL A 133 2.07 -6.69 21.66
N TYR A 134 1.09 -7.30 22.32
CA TYR A 134 1.31 -8.53 23.09
C TYR A 134 1.57 -9.78 22.24
N TYR A 135 0.95 -9.91 21.06
CA TYR A 135 1.30 -10.94 20.08
C TYR A 135 2.73 -10.74 19.57
N SER A 136 3.11 -9.51 19.25
CA SER A 136 4.48 -9.15 18.86
C SER A 136 5.48 -9.49 19.96
N ALA A 137 5.20 -9.14 21.22
CA ALA A 137 6.05 -9.42 22.37
C ALA A 137 6.26 -10.93 22.59
N GLN A 138 5.22 -11.76 22.40
CA GLN A 138 5.36 -13.22 22.53
C GLN A 138 6.26 -13.84 21.43
N LEU A 139 6.24 -13.29 20.22
CA LEU A 139 7.09 -13.73 19.10
C LEU A 139 8.53 -13.21 19.23
N GLN A 140 8.68 -11.95 19.65
CA GLN A 140 9.95 -11.23 19.67
C GLN A 140 10.80 -11.45 20.93
N LEU A 141 10.20 -11.57 22.12
CA LEU A 141 10.94 -11.66 23.38
C LEU A 141 11.45 -13.08 23.64
N PRO A 142 12.58 -13.26 24.36
CA PRO A 142 13.17 -14.56 24.65
C PRO A 142 12.21 -15.57 25.29
N ILE A 143 12.42 -16.87 25.07
CA ILE A 143 11.58 -17.93 25.67
C ILE A 143 11.78 -18.08 27.18
N THR A 144 12.88 -17.55 27.72
CA THR A 144 13.19 -17.53 29.16
C THR A 144 12.25 -16.61 29.95
N MET A 145 11.69 -15.58 29.33
CA MET A 145 10.67 -14.72 29.96
C MET A 145 9.32 -15.43 30.00
N SER A 146 8.70 -15.42 31.18
CA SER A 146 7.33 -15.89 31.42
C SER A 146 6.32 -15.07 30.62
N LYS A 147 5.12 -15.63 30.42
CA LYS A 147 4.00 -14.92 29.77
C LYS A 147 3.60 -13.64 30.52
N PHE A 148 3.79 -13.60 31.84
CA PHE A 148 3.52 -12.44 32.67
C PHE A 148 4.52 -11.32 32.39
N GLU A 149 5.83 -11.60 32.45
CA GLU A 149 6.88 -10.61 32.16
C GLU A 149 6.77 -10.07 30.71
N LYS A 150 6.49 -10.93 29.74
CA LYS A 150 6.25 -10.49 28.34
C LYS A 150 5.05 -9.55 28.22
N ARG A 151 4.02 -9.74 29.05
CA ARG A 151 2.85 -8.85 29.11
C ARG A 151 3.23 -7.53 29.78
N GLU A 152 3.97 -7.56 30.89
CA GLU A 152 4.41 -6.32 31.55
C GLU A 152 5.31 -5.47 30.66
N VAL A 153 6.25 -6.09 29.93
CA VAL A 153 7.08 -5.38 28.92
C VAL A 153 6.19 -4.73 27.85
N ALA A 154 5.23 -5.47 27.30
CA ALA A 154 4.29 -4.92 26.31
C ALA A 154 3.46 -3.75 26.85
N GLU A 155 2.91 -3.88 28.07
CA GLU A 155 2.13 -2.81 28.70
C GLU A 155 2.99 -1.60 29.09
N ARG A 156 4.27 -1.80 29.45
CA ARG A 156 5.24 -0.73 29.70
C ARG A 156 5.54 0.07 28.44
N THR A 157 5.89 -0.59 27.33
CA THR A 157 6.20 0.10 26.05
C THR A 157 4.99 0.86 25.49
N ILE A 158 3.76 0.37 25.71
CA ILE A 158 2.54 1.12 25.37
C ILE A 158 2.40 2.42 26.19
N ARG A 159 2.75 2.40 27.49
CA ARG A 159 2.75 3.61 28.35
C ARG A 159 3.87 4.58 27.97
N GLU A 160 5.07 4.06 27.69
CA GLU A 160 6.22 4.83 27.18
C GLU A 160 5.83 5.63 25.90
N MET A 161 5.08 5.01 24.99
CA MET A 161 4.60 5.62 23.74
C MET A 161 3.30 6.43 23.88
N GLY A 162 2.77 6.64 25.09
CA GLY A 162 1.57 7.46 25.30
C GLY A 162 0.33 6.92 24.59
N LEU A 163 0.08 5.60 24.74
CA LEU A 163 -1.02 4.87 24.12
C LEU A 163 -1.95 4.17 25.15
N GLN A 164 -1.80 4.49 26.44
CA GLN A 164 -2.58 3.89 27.53
C GLN A 164 -4.10 3.99 27.32
N ASP A 165 -4.60 5.16 26.90
CA ASP A 165 -6.04 5.43 26.73
C ASP A 165 -6.65 4.71 25.52
N SER A 166 -5.83 4.08 24.68
CA SER A 166 -6.23 3.37 23.47
C SER A 166 -5.80 1.91 23.45
N MET A 167 -5.37 1.37 24.59
CA MET A 167 -4.92 -0.02 24.74
C MET A 167 -5.93 -1.04 24.21
N ASP A 168 -7.19 -0.88 24.55
CA ASP A 168 -8.25 -1.84 24.22
C ASP A 168 -9.10 -1.39 23.00
N THR A 169 -8.68 -0.31 22.34
CA THR A 169 -9.26 0.16 21.07
C THR A 169 -8.74 -0.67 19.89
N ARG A 170 -9.61 -0.99 18.94
CA ARG A 170 -9.24 -1.69 17.68
C ARG A 170 -8.45 -0.77 16.75
N ILE A 171 -7.42 -1.32 16.09
CA ILE A 171 -6.53 -0.58 15.18
C ILE A 171 -7.31 -0.02 13.98
N GLY A 172 -8.26 -0.80 13.45
CA GLY A 172 -9.26 -0.34 12.49
C GLY A 172 -10.60 -1.03 12.73
N GLU A 173 -11.67 -0.44 12.21
CA GLU A 173 -13.02 -1.01 12.28
C GLU A 173 -13.79 -0.65 11.01
N TRP A 174 -14.54 -1.60 10.45
CA TRP A 174 -15.37 -1.35 9.27
C TRP A 174 -16.57 -0.50 9.65
N GLY A 175 -16.67 0.72 9.09
CA GLY A 175 -17.78 1.65 9.33
C GLY A 175 -17.73 2.44 10.65
N ARG A 176 -16.65 2.33 11.43
CA ARG A 176 -16.43 3.10 12.67
C ARG A 176 -15.01 3.69 12.74
N LYS A 177 -14.84 4.74 13.54
CA LYS A 177 -13.55 5.41 13.70
C LYS A 177 -12.65 4.61 14.64
N GLY A 178 -11.72 3.84 14.06
CA GLY A 178 -10.59 3.24 14.79
C GLY A 178 -9.54 4.29 15.20
N LEU A 179 -8.32 3.83 15.48
CA LEU A 179 -7.20 4.70 15.85
C LEU A 179 -6.90 5.82 14.83
N SER A 180 -6.44 6.97 15.32
CA SER A 180 -5.90 8.04 14.47
C SER A 180 -4.61 7.60 13.76
N SER A 181 -4.21 8.31 12.69
CA SER A 181 -2.92 8.06 12.01
C SER A 181 -1.75 8.14 12.99
N GLY A 182 -1.69 9.19 13.81
CA GLY A 182 -0.67 9.35 14.85
C GLY A 182 -0.65 8.22 15.88
N GLN A 183 -1.81 7.69 16.27
CA GLN A 183 -1.88 6.53 17.15
C GLN A 183 -1.36 5.26 16.47
N LYS A 184 -1.77 4.99 15.21
CA LYS A 184 -1.27 3.85 14.42
C LYS A 184 0.25 3.89 14.25
N ARG A 185 0.80 5.08 13.98
CA ARG A 185 2.24 5.31 13.87
C ARG A 185 2.97 4.98 15.16
N ARG A 186 2.44 5.44 16.31
CA ARG A 186 2.97 5.08 17.64
C ARG A 186 2.86 3.59 17.96
N VAL A 187 1.79 2.91 17.53
CA VAL A 187 1.65 1.44 17.68
C VAL A 187 2.69 0.71 16.84
N ASN A 188 2.94 1.16 15.61
CA ASN A 188 3.93 0.56 14.72
C ASN A 188 5.35 0.67 15.32
N ILE A 189 5.72 1.86 15.80
CA ILE A 189 6.99 2.11 16.51
C ILE A 189 7.06 1.30 17.82
N CYS A 190 5.96 1.24 18.59
CA CYS A 190 5.87 0.47 19.84
C CYS A 190 6.18 -1.03 19.63
N ILE A 191 5.76 -1.63 18.51
CA ILE A 191 6.03 -3.04 18.19
C ILE A 191 7.53 -3.28 17.96
N GLU A 192 8.25 -2.32 17.36
CA GLU A 192 9.70 -2.41 17.12
C GLU A 192 10.52 -2.12 18.38
N LEU A 193 10.01 -1.26 19.27
CA LEU A 193 10.66 -0.92 20.55
C LEU A 193 10.62 -2.05 21.60
N LEU A 194 9.79 -3.09 21.41
CA LEU A 194 9.64 -4.19 22.38
C LEU A 194 10.96 -4.89 22.74
N LYS A 195 11.90 -4.98 21.79
CA LYS A 195 13.23 -5.57 22.03
C LYS A 195 14.25 -4.60 22.64
N ARG A 196 13.92 -3.32 22.77
CA ARG A 196 14.87 -2.22 23.06
C ARG A 196 16.10 -2.26 22.12
N PRO A 197 15.89 -2.14 20.80
CA PRO A 197 16.97 -2.22 19.81
C PRO A 197 17.96 -1.08 20.02
N LYS A 198 19.27 -1.35 19.95
CA LYS A 198 20.31 -0.32 20.12
C LYS A 198 20.44 0.60 18.90
N LEU A 199 19.92 0.18 17.74
CA LEU A 199 19.87 0.95 16.51
C LEU A 199 18.44 0.97 15.95
N LEU A 200 17.87 2.15 15.73
CA LEU A 200 16.50 2.33 15.26
C LEU A 200 16.46 3.18 13.98
N PHE A 201 15.97 2.58 12.91
CA PHE A 201 15.73 3.26 11.63
C PHE A 201 14.25 3.64 11.51
N LEU A 202 13.98 4.89 11.13
CA LEU A 202 12.63 5.44 10.98
C LEU A 202 12.47 6.07 9.59
N ASP A 203 11.70 5.44 8.71
CA ASP A 203 11.42 6.00 7.39
C ASP A 203 10.19 6.91 7.47
N GLU A 204 10.41 8.23 7.46
CA GLU A 204 9.40 9.29 7.49
C GLU A 204 8.37 9.13 8.65
N PRO A 205 8.79 9.18 9.93
CA PRO A 205 7.91 8.95 11.09
C PRO A 205 6.81 10.01 11.27
N THR A 206 6.99 11.21 10.71
CA THR A 206 6.05 12.35 10.79
C THR A 206 5.09 12.46 9.59
N SER A 207 5.27 11.63 8.55
CA SER A 207 4.49 11.72 7.31
C SER A 207 3.02 11.36 7.55
N GLY A 208 2.09 12.18 7.06
CA GLY A 208 0.64 12.01 7.28
C GLY A 208 0.14 12.31 8.71
N LEU A 209 0.95 12.95 9.55
CA LEU A 209 0.58 13.41 10.89
C LEU A 209 0.36 14.93 10.94
N ASP A 210 -0.44 15.39 11.90
CA ASP A 210 -0.50 16.80 12.26
C ASP A 210 0.74 17.25 13.04
N SER A 211 0.98 18.56 13.10
CA SER A 211 2.16 19.16 13.76
C SER A 211 2.31 18.72 15.22
N ALA A 212 1.21 18.69 15.98
CA ALA A 212 1.23 18.33 17.39
C ALA A 212 1.54 16.83 17.57
N ALA A 213 0.86 15.96 16.83
CA ALA A 213 1.16 14.52 16.86
C ALA A 213 2.61 14.22 16.44
N SER A 214 3.13 14.92 15.42
CA SER A 214 4.53 14.81 14.97
C SER A 214 5.51 15.16 16.08
N TYR A 215 5.30 16.29 16.76
CA TYR A 215 6.11 16.69 17.91
C TYR A 215 6.04 15.66 19.05
N PHE A 216 4.84 15.19 19.41
CA PHE A 216 4.69 14.16 20.46
C PHE A 216 5.40 12.85 20.10
N VAL A 217 5.33 12.39 18.85
CA VAL A 217 6.04 11.19 18.38
C VAL A 217 7.56 11.37 18.51
N MET A 218 8.10 12.44 17.93
CA MET A 218 9.55 12.69 17.93
C MET A 218 10.12 12.96 19.32
N ASN A 219 9.42 13.72 20.18
CA ASN A 219 9.82 13.98 21.56
C ASN A 219 9.89 12.67 22.39
N ARG A 220 8.97 11.73 22.18
CA ARG A 220 9.04 10.40 22.82
C ARG A 220 10.24 9.60 22.32
N ILE A 221 10.48 9.55 21.02
CA ILE A 221 11.62 8.84 20.43
C ILE A 221 12.95 9.41 20.96
N VAL A 222 13.10 10.74 21.00
CA VAL A 222 14.31 11.42 21.51
C VAL A 222 14.55 11.12 22.99
N LYS A 223 13.49 11.07 23.80
CA LYS A 223 13.60 10.70 25.23
C LYS A 223 14.04 9.25 25.40
N LEU A 224 13.41 8.31 24.67
CA LEU A 224 13.76 6.89 24.70
C LEU A 224 15.18 6.64 24.18
N ALA A 225 15.62 7.40 23.17
CA ALA A 225 16.98 7.32 22.65
C ALA A 225 18.02 7.68 23.72
N ARG A 226 17.80 8.78 24.45
CA ARG A 226 18.66 9.20 25.56
C ARG A 226 18.61 8.24 26.75
N GLU A 227 17.43 7.78 27.14
CA GLU A 227 17.23 6.88 28.28
C GLU A 227 17.88 5.49 28.07
N TYR A 228 17.78 4.95 26.85
CA TYR A 228 18.29 3.61 26.52
C TYR A 228 19.61 3.61 25.74
N GLY A 229 20.22 4.77 25.50
CA GLY A 229 21.45 4.89 24.70
C GLY A 229 21.31 4.39 23.27
N MET A 230 20.11 4.53 22.67
CA MET A 230 19.83 4.06 21.32
C MET A 230 20.31 5.07 20.28
N THR A 231 20.83 4.56 19.17
CA THR A 231 21.17 5.35 17.99
C THR A 231 19.95 5.41 17.07
N VAL A 232 19.41 6.60 16.81
CA VAL A 232 18.22 6.76 15.97
C VAL A 232 18.57 7.48 14.68
N ILE A 233 18.19 6.89 13.55
CA ILE A 233 18.34 7.49 12.22
C ILE A 233 16.96 7.60 11.59
N SER A 234 16.54 8.82 11.27
CA SER A 234 15.22 9.12 10.73
C SER A 234 15.34 9.84 9.39
N SER A 235 14.68 9.33 8.34
CA SER A 235 14.36 10.20 7.20
C SER A 235 13.21 11.12 7.63
N ILE A 236 13.27 12.41 7.30
CA ILE A 236 12.19 13.37 7.61
C ILE A 236 11.95 14.26 6.39
N HIS A 237 10.71 14.26 5.91
CA HIS A 237 10.22 15.19 4.90
C HIS A 237 9.54 16.35 5.64
N GLN A 238 10.12 17.54 5.54
CA GLN A 238 9.59 18.81 6.05
C GLN A 238 9.16 18.84 7.55
N PRO A 239 10.10 18.87 8.52
CA PRO A 239 9.77 19.02 9.94
C PRO A 239 9.29 20.44 10.30
N THR A 240 8.42 20.52 11.31
CA THR A 240 8.11 21.78 11.99
C THR A 240 9.31 22.29 12.78
N SER A 241 9.38 23.59 13.05
CA SER A 241 10.48 24.20 13.83
C SER A 241 10.69 23.55 15.20
N GLU A 242 9.61 23.15 15.88
CA GLU A 242 9.66 22.43 17.17
C GLU A 242 10.29 21.03 17.02
N VAL A 243 9.96 20.30 15.95
CA VAL A 243 10.56 18.99 15.66
C VAL A 243 12.02 19.17 15.27
N PHE A 244 12.36 20.20 14.49
CA PHE A 244 13.73 20.49 14.06
C PHE A 244 14.68 20.72 15.24
N GLN A 245 14.22 21.45 16.28
CA GLN A 245 14.98 21.69 17.51
C GLN A 245 15.26 20.43 18.36
N LEU A 246 14.53 19.34 18.15
CA LEU A 246 14.74 18.07 18.86
C LEU A 246 15.86 17.21 18.24
N LEU A 247 16.36 17.57 17.06
CA LEU A 247 17.31 16.79 16.27
C LEU A 247 18.75 17.16 16.66
N HIS A 248 19.60 16.15 16.87
CA HIS A 248 20.99 16.38 17.27
C HIS A 248 21.82 16.67 16.02
N ASN A 249 21.83 15.73 15.08
CA ASN A 249 22.56 15.82 13.82
C ASN A 249 21.62 15.87 12.62
N LEU A 250 22.06 16.57 11.57
CA LEU A 250 21.36 16.79 10.32
C LEU A 250 22.24 16.35 9.15
N CYS A 251 21.70 15.52 8.28
CA CYS A 251 22.26 15.13 6.99
C CYS A 251 21.36 15.68 5.88
N LEU A 252 21.83 16.67 5.11
CA LEU A 252 21.13 17.24 3.96
C LEU A 252 21.63 16.60 2.67
N LEU A 253 20.69 16.05 1.89
CA LEU A 253 20.93 15.39 0.61
C LEU A 253 20.21 16.13 -0.53
N SER A 254 20.88 16.33 -1.66
CA SER A 254 20.23 16.68 -2.93
C SER A 254 20.85 15.90 -4.09
N SER A 255 20.02 15.38 -4.98
CA SER A 255 20.43 14.59 -6.17
C SER A 255 21.52 13.55 -5.90
N GLY A 256 21.41 12.83 -4.76
CA GLY A 256 22.35 11.78 -4.34
C GLY A 256 23.64 12.26 -3.68
N ARG A 257 23.85 13.57 -3.54
CA ARG A 257 25.05 14.20 -2.98
C ARG A 257 24.78 14.80 -1.60
N MET A 258 25.78 14.79 -0.74
CA MET A 258 25.72 15.40 0.59
C MET A 258 26.03 16.90 0.51
N ILE A 259 25.10 17.74 0.95
CA ILE A 259 25.24 19.20 1.00
C ILE A 259 25.77 19.65 2.36
N TYR A 260 25.30 19.02 3.43
CA TYR A 260 25.73 19.32 4.78
C TYR A 260 25.56 18.08 5.66
N PHE A 261 26.53 17.84 6.54
CA PHE A 261 26.39 16.90 7.64
C PHE A 261 27.02 17.49 8.91
N GLY A 262 26.26 17.51 10.00
CA GLY A 262 26.72 17.98 11.31
C GLY A 262 25.56 18.35 12.25
N PRO A 263 25.85 19.03 13.38
CA PRO A 263 24.84 19.43 14.34
C PRO A 263 23.77 20.36 13.74
N SER A 264 22.50 20.08 14.03
CA SER A 264 21.34 20.83 13.47
C SER A 264 21.42 22.35 13.70
N LEU A 265 21.93 22.77 14.86
CA LEU A 265 22.11 24.16 15.26
C LEU A 265 23.18 24.92 14.45
N LEU A 266 24.17 24.20 13.90
CA LEU A 266 25.26 24.80 13.11
C LEU A 266 24.88 24.97 11.64
N ALA A 267 23.86 24.24 11.15
CA ALA A 267 23.38 24.35 9.77
C ALA A 267 23.02 25.81 9.41
N ASN A 268 22.34 26.55 10.29
CA ASN A 268 21.96 27.94 9.99
C ASN A 268 23.17 28.87 9.80
N LYS A 269 24.25 28.65 10.56
CA LYS A 269 25.51 29.38 10.39
C LYS A 269 26.17 29.02 9.06
N PHE A 270 26.19 27.74 8.69
CA PHE A 270 26.75 27.28 7.42
C PHE A 270 26.03 27.88 6.20
N PHE A 271 24.69 27.89 6.19
CA PHE A 271 23.92 28.53 5.10
C PHE A 271 24.11 30.05 5.08
N ALA A 272 24.19 30.71 6.24
CA ALA A 272 24.42 32.16 6.31
C ALA A 272 25.81 32.59 5.79
N VAL A 273 26.87 31.85 6.12
CA VAL A 273 28.24 32.13 5.63
C VAL A 273 28.34 31.98 4.10
N ASN A 274 27.57 31.08 3.51
CA ASN A 274 27.50 30.88 2.06
C ASN A 274 26.54 31.85 1.33
N GLY A 275 26.06 32.91 2.01
CA GLY A 275 25.17 33.92 1.40
C GLY A 275 23.69 33.55 1.37
N PHE A 276 23.29 32.40 1.92
CA PHE A 276 21.92 31.88 1.92
C PHE A 276 21.29 31.86 3.31
N ALA A 277 21.47 32.94 4.08
CA ALA A 277 20.91 33.09 5.42
C ALA A 277 19.38 32.87 5.45
N CYS A 278 18.88 32.16 6.46
CA CYS A 278 17.45 31.96 6.64
C CYS A 278 16.76 33.30 6.97
N PRO A 279 15.70 33.70 6.26
CA PRO A 279 14.91 34.89 6.60
C PRO A 279 14.34 34.82 8.02
N PRO A 280 14.21 35.96 8.73
CA PRO A 280 13.56 35.99 10.03
C PRO A 280 12.10 35.51 9.90
N GLN A 281 11.61 34.80 10.92
CA GLN A 281 10.29 34.18 10.99
C GLN A 281 10.01 33.01 10.01
N GLN A 282 10.96 32.63 9.16
CA GLN A 282 10.86 31.41 8.36
C GLN A 282 11.39 30.18 9.13
N ASN A 283 10.80 29.01 8.91
CA ASN A 283 11.31 27.74 9.42
C ASN A 283 12.62 27.38 8.70
N PRO A 284 13.75 27.17 9.43
CA PRO A 284 15.04 26.86 8.81
C PRO A 284 15.01 25.59 7.93
N ALA A 285 14.24 24.57 8.33
CA ALA A 285 14.14 23.34 7.55
C ALA A 285 13.47 23.56 6.19
N ASP A 286 12.41 24.37 6.14
CA ASP A 286 11.72 24.76 4.90
C ASP A 286 12.63 25.59 4.00
N HIS A 287 13.42 26.49 4.58
CA HIS A 287 14.42 27.28 3.86
C HIS A 287 15.50 26.39 3.23
N TYR A 288 16.12 25.48 3.99
CA TYR A 288 17.14 24.57 3.43
C TYR A 288 16.57 23.70 2.32
N LEU A 289 15.37 23.12 2.49
CA LEU A 289 14.73 22.30 1.47
C LEU A 289 14.41 23.11 0.20
N LYS A 290 13.97 24.37 0.32
CA LYS A 290 13.71 25.24 -0.83
C LYS A 290 14.99 25.57 -1.60
N MET A 291 16.10 25.84 -0.90
CA MET A 291 17.38 26.23 -1.52
C MET A 291 18.09 25.09 -2.28
N ILE A 292 17.74 23.82 -2.00
CA ILE A 292 18.45 22.65 -2.54
C ILE A 292 17.60 21.81 -3.50
N ASN A 293 16.42 22.30 -3.88
CA ASN A 293 15.46 21.57 -4.70
C ASN A 293 15.47 22.03 -6.16
N THR A 294 15.97 21.17 -7.04
CA THR A 294 16.07 21.38 -8.50
C THR A 294 14.73 21.32 -9.23
N ASP A 295 13.67 20.79 -8.60
CA ASP A 295 12.39 20.52 -9.30
C ASP A 295 11.57 21.80 -9.61
N PHE A 296 12.02 22.99 -9.18
CA PHE A 296 11.30 24.26 -9.29
C PHE A 296 12.13 25.43 -9.87
N ASP A 297 13.17 25.15 -10.67
CA ASP A 297 13.98 26.21 -11.30
C ASP A 297 13.14 27.18 -12.17
N GLU A 298 12.04 26.72 -12.79
CA GLU A 298 11.17 27.56 -13.65
C GLU A 298 10.32 28.62 -12.89
N ASP A 299 9.91 28.37 -11.65
CA ASP A 299 9.06 29.31 -10.87
C ASP A 299 9.85 30.54 -10.33
N ILE A 300 11.17 30.60 -10.56
CA ILE A 300 12.07 31.61 -10.00
C ILE A 300 12.20 32.86 -10.91
N GLU A 301 11.60 32.85 -12.11
CA GLU A 301 11.68 33.95 -13.10
C GLU A 301 11.08 35.30 -12.63
N GLN A 302 10.17 35.33 -11.66
CA GLN A 302 9.46 36.56 -11.25
C GLN A 302 10.08 37.30 -10.04
N GLY A 303 11.40 37.51 -10.03
CA GLY A 303 12.04 38.36 -9.01
C GLY A 303 13.48 38.74 -9.32
N THR A 304 13.79 40.04 -9.24
CA THR A 304 15.04 40.69 -9.69
C THR A 304 16.32 40.29 -8.93
N GLY A 305 17.45 40.28 -9.65
CA GLY A 305 18.81 40.45 -9.12
C GLY A 305 19.62 39.16 -8.91
N ASN A 306 20.72 39.00 -9.67
CA ASN A 306 21.78 37.98 -9.55
C ASN A 306 21.36 36.64 -8.92
N LYS A 307 20.72 35.78 -9.73
CA LYS A 307 20.38 34.42 -9.30
C LYS A 307 21.27 33.38 -9.97
N PHE A 308 22.11 32.75 -9.16
CA PHE A 308 22.72 31.46 -9.49
C PHE A 308 21.64 30.43 -9.78
N THR A 309 21.89 29.48 -10.68
CA THR A 309 21.01 28.32 -10.87
C THR A 309 20.99 27.46 -9.61
N VAL A 310 19.92 26.70 -9.33
CA VAL A 310 19.90 25.83 -8.13
C VAL A 310 21.02 24.80 -8.18
N GLU A 311 21.43 24.36 -9.37
CA GLU A 311 22.58 23.47 -9.56
C GLU A 311 23.92 24.11 -9.18
N GLU A 312 24.15 25.38 -9.54
CA GLU A 312 25.31 26.17 -9.09
C GLU A 312 25.31 26.35 -7.57
N VAL A 313 24.15 26.67 -6.96
CA VAL A 313 24.01 26.78 -5.50
C VAL A 313 24.36 25.47 -4.82
N ILE A 314 23.86 24.33 -5.32
CA ILE A 314 24.19 23.00 -4.78
C ILE A 314 25.68 22.71 -4.92
N ASN A 315 26.29 22.99 -6.07
CA ASN A 315 27.71 22.77 -6.30
C ASN A 315 28.60 23.64 -5.37
N LEU A 316 28.23 24.91 -5.18
CA LEU A 316 28.90 25.84 -4.26
C LEU A 316 28.79 25.36 -2.81
N LEU A 317 27.60 24.95 -2.36
CA LEU A 317 27.40 24.43 -1.01
C LEU A 317 28.17 23.13 -0.77
N ILE A 318 28.23 22.21 -1.75
CA ILE A 318 29.04 20.98 -1.65
C ILE A 318 30.54 21.32 -1.54
N ALA A 319 31.05 22.24 -2.36
CA ALA A 319 32.45 22.65 -2.32
C ALA A 319 32.81 23.33 -0.99
N SER A 320 31.93 24.21 -0.51
CA SER A 320 32.05 24.89 0.79
C SER A 320 31.98 23.91 1.97
N TYR A 321 31.07 22.93 1.92
CA TYR A 321 31.03 21.88 2.94
C TYR A 321 32.34 21.07 2.94
N GLY A 322 32.84 20.69 1.77
CA GLY A 322 34.09 19.95 1.59
C GLY A 322 35.33 20.64 2.20
N SER A 323 35.41 21.97 2.16
CA SER A 323 36.48 22.75 2.76
C SER A 323 36.25 23.13 4.24
N SER A 324 35.00 23.06 4.71
CA SER A 324 34.60 23.46 6.07
C SER A 324 35.21 22.60 7.17
N ASP A 325 35.42 23.20 8.34
CA ASP A 325 35.90 22.49 9.53
C ASP A 325 34.89 21.46 10.06
N THR A 326 33.60 21.62 9.76
CA THR A 326 32.56 20.62 10.06
C THR A 326 32.86 19.30 9.34
N CYS A 327 33.25 19.35 8.06
CA CYS A 327 33.62 18.16 7.28
C CYS A 327 34.95 17.54 7.75
N LYS A 328 35.93 18.34 8.16
CA LYS A 328 37.18 17.84 8.77
C LYS A 328 36.91 17.12 10.08
N THR A 329 36.07 17.71 10.94
CA THR A 329 35.63 17.11 12.21
C THR A 329 34.88 15.80 11.96
N MET A 330 33.98 15.78 10.97
CA MET A 330 33.24 14.59 10.52
C MET A 330 34.18 13.43 10.14
N LYS A 331 35.14 13.68 9.25
CA LYS A 331 36.10 12.67 8.80
C LYS A 331 37.01 12.20 9.94
N THR A 332 37.37 13.09 10.86
CA THR A 332 38.17 12.75 12.04
C THR A 332 37.42 11.82 12.99
N LEU A 333 36.16 12.13 13.31
CA LEU A 333 35.31 11.29 14.16
C LEU A 333 35.01 9.93 13.53
N VAL A 334 34.75 9.87 12.21
CA VAL A 334 34.59 8.59 11.49
C VAL A 334 35.88 7.75 11.58
N ALA A 335 37.05 8.34 11.34
CA ALA A 335 38.34 7.65 11.45
C ALA A 335 38.68 7.22 12.89
N GLU A 336 38.21 7.95 13.91
CA GLU A 336 38.37 7.60 15.31
C GLU A 336 37.45 6.44 15.74
N ILE A 337 36.17 6.47 15.33
CA ILE A 337 35.22 5.37 15.53
C ILE A 337 35.71 4.09 14.82
N ARG A 338 36.32 4.21 13.62
CA ARG A 338 36.91 3.09 12.87
C ARG A 338 38.07 2.41 13.61
N LYS A 339 38.88 3.17 14.37
CA LYS A 339 40.00 2.63 15.17
C LYS A 339 39.55 1.89 16.44
N ARG A 340 38.28 1.99 16.80
CA ARG A 340 37.73 1.37 18.02
C ARG A 340 37.52 -0.13 17.77
N GLU A 341 38.32 -0.98 18.40
CA GLU A 341 38.05 -2.42 18.43
C GLU A 341 36.75 -2.66 19.22
N GLY A 342 35.65 -2.90 18.50
CA GLY A 342 34.33 -3.03 19.08
C GLY A 342 34.25 -4.14 20.14
N GLY A 343 33.83 -3.77 21.35
CA GLY A 343 33.51 -4.71 22.42
C GLY A 343 32.46 -5.75 21.99
N PRO A 344 32.39 -6.90 22.70
CA PRO A 344 31.65 -8.08 22.23
C PRO A 344 30.20 -7.76 21.89
N THR A 345 29.84 -7.92 20.62
CA THR A 345 28.47 -7.72 20.17
C THR A 345 27.55 -8.69 20.91
N GLU A 346 26.45 -8.18 21.47
CA GLU A 346 25.54 -8.98 22.29
C GLU A 346 25.09 -10.24 21.56
N LYS A 347 25.18 -11.38 22.24
CA LYS A 347 24.82 -12.70 21.71
C LYS A 347 23.41 -12.64 21.14
N LYS A 348 23.24 -13.16 19.91
CA LYS A 348 21.94 -13.28 19.21
C LYS A 348 20.82 -13.63 20.20
N ALA A 349 19.93 -12.67 20.46
CA ALA A 349 18.80 -12.89 21.36
C ALA A 349 17.96 -14.07 20.84
N SER A 350 17.86 -15.14 21.65
CA SER A 350 17.20 -16.37 21.22
C SER A 350 15.75 -16.11 20.83
N GLN A 351 15.40 -16.36 19.57
CA GLN A 351 14.01 -16.34 19.12
C GLN A 351 13.18 -17.38 19.87
N ALA A 352 11.85 -17.20 19.89
CA ALA A 352 10.93 -18.25 20.29
C ALA A 352 11.04 -19.47 19.36
N ASN A 353 10.88 -20.68 19.89
CA ASN A 353 10.89 -21.92 19.10
C ASN A 353 9.83 -21.88 17.98
N LEU A 354 10.12 -22.53 16.83
CA LEU A 354 9.22 -22.55 15.67
C LEU A 354 7.79 -23.01 16.03
N LEU A 355 7.63 -24.03 16.88
CA LEU A 355 6.31 -24.50 17.32
C LEU A 355 5.56 -23.44 18.15
N THR A 356 6.27 -22.69 18.98
CA THR A 356 5.73 -21.56 19.74
C THR A 356 5.33 -20.42 18.80
N GLN A 357 6.16 -20.10 17.80
CA GLN A 357 5.84 -19.12 16.75
C GLN A 357 4.57 -19.54 16.00
N CYS A 358 4.48 -20.80 15.53
CA CYS A 358 3.30 -21.35 14.87
C CYS A 358 2.04 -21.17 15.72
N LEU A 359 2.06 -21.61 16.99
CA LEU A 359 0.88 -21.56 17.86
C LEU A 359 0.40 -20.13 18.14
N ILE A 360 1.32 -19.19 18.36
CA ILE A 360 0.99 -17.77 18.55
C ILE A 360 0.40 -17.17 17.28
N LEU A 361 1.01 -17.44 16.11
CA LEU A 361 0.53 -16.96 14.81
C LEU A 361 -0.82 -17.56 14.44
N THR A 362 -1.06 -18.86 14.70
CA THR A 362 -2.37 -19.50 14.50
C THR A 362 -3.42 -18.85 15.36
N LYS A 363 -3.13 -18.59 16.65
CA LYS A 363 -4.07 -17.88 17.54
C LYS A 363 -4.36 -16.46 17.04
N ARG A 364 -3.35 -15.72 16.60
CA ARG A 364 -3.51 -14.37 16.01
C ARG A 364 -4.38 -14.41 14.75
N SER A 365 -4.08 -15.31 13.83
CA SER A 365 -4.82 -15.49 12.57
C SER A 365 -6.27 -15.93 12.81
N PHE A 366 -6.52 -16.86 13.74
CA PHE A 366 -7.87 -17.26 14.09
C PHE A 366 -8.71 -16.09 14.66
N VAL A 367 -8.13 -15.26 15.53
CA VAL A 367 -8.78 -14.04 16.04
C VAL A 367 -9.04 -13.03 14.91
N ASN A 368 -8.12 -12.88 13.96
CA ASN A 368 -8.29 -12.04 12.76
C ASN A 368 -9.51 -12.50 11.95
N MET A 369 -9.51 -13.77 11.54
CA MET A 369 -10.55 -14.37 10.70
C MET A 369 -11.94 -14.36 11.38
N TYR A 370 -12.01 -14.66 12.68
CA TYR A 370 -13.27 -14.68 13.42
C TYR A 370 -13.90 -13.27 13.54
N ARG A 371 -13.08 -12.24 13.77
CA ARG A 371 -13.54 -10.86 13.97
C ARG A 371 -13.82 -10.11 12.67
N ASP A 372 -13.23 -10.56 11.56
CA ASP A 372 -13.48 -10.00 10.24
C ASP A 372 -14.82 -10.51 9.66
N LEU A 373 -15.89 -9.91 10.19
CA LEU A 373 -17.28 -10.07 9.75
C LEU A 373 -17.51 -9.68 8.28
N GLY A 374 -16.70 -8.75 7.74
CA GLY A 374 -16.88 -8.23 6.38
C GLY A 374 -16.49 -9.24 5.32
N TYR A 375 -15.38 -9.96 5.51
CA TYR A 375 -14.86 -10.87 4.49
C TYR A 375 -15.23 -12.33 4.73
N TYR A 376 -15.00 -12.87 5.94
CA TYR A 376 -15.18 -14.30 6.20
C TYR A 376 -16.66 -14.66 6.38
N TRP A 377 -17.37 -13.98 7.28
CA TRP A 377 -18.77 -14.30 7.57
C TRP A 377 -19.72 -13.99 6.40
N LEU A 378 -19.52 -12.89 5.69
CA LEU A 378 -20.27 -12.59 4.46
C LEU A 378 -20.05 -13.67 3.38
N ARG A 379 -18.81 -14.16 3.23
CA ARG A 379 -18.50 -15.25 2.30
C ARG A 379 -19.24 -16.54 2.69
N LEU A 380 -19.28 -16.91 3.97
CA LEU A 380 -20.08 -18.06 4.42
C LEU A 380 -21.57 -17.89 4.07
N ALA A 381 -22.14 -16.69 4.30
CA ALA A 381 -23.54 -16.41 3.98
C ALA A 381 -23.84 -16.52 2.47
N ILE A 382 -22.97 -15.98 1.62
CA ILE A 382 -23.08 -16.11 0.15
C ILE A 382 -23.04 -17.59 -0.27
N TYR A 383 -22.16 -18.39 0.33
CA TYR A 383 -22.04 -19.81 0.01
C TYR A 383 -23.25 -20.62 0.47
N VAL A 384 -23.83 -20.31 1.64
CA VAL A 384 -25.08 -20.91 2.10
C VAL A 384 -26.22 -20.58 1.13
N ALA A 385 -26.32 -19.33 0.66
CA ALA A 385 -27.32 -18.93 -0.34
C ALA A 385 -27.13 -19.66 -1.68
N LEU A 386 -25.89 -19.82 -2.16
CA LEU A 386 -25.57 -20.60 -3.36
C LEU A 386 -25.87 -22.10 -3.18
N GLY A 387 -25.59 -22.66 -2.00
CA GLY A 387 -25.91 -24.05 -1.68
C GLY A 387 -27.42 -24.31 -1.66
N PHE A 388 -28.20 -23.37 -1.11
CA PHE A 388 -29.66 -23.43 -1.18
C PHE A 388 -30.18 -23.29 -2.62
N GLY A 389 -29.59 -22.39 -3.42
CA GLY A 389 -29.95 -22.22 -4.84
C GLY A 389 -29.65 -23.44 -5.71
N LEU A 390 -28.49 -24.07 -5.56
CA LEU A 390 -28.17 -25.31 -6.27
C LEU A 390 -29.05 -26.48 -5.79
N GLY A 391 -29.28 -26.60 -4.48
CA GLY A 391 -30.11 -27.64 -3.89
C GLY A 391 -31.59 -27.54 -4.27
N SER A 392 -32.12 -26.33 -4.52
CA SER A 392 -33.50 -26.14 -4.96
C SER A 392 -33.70 -26.37 -6.46
N VAL A 393 -32.71 -26.02 -7.30
CA VAL A 393 -32.75 -26.31 -8.75
C VAL A 393 -32.74 -27.82 -9.02
N PHE A 394 -31.94 -28.58 -8.26
CA PHE A 394 -31.84 -30.04 -8.38
C PHE A 394 -32.59 -30.77 -7.25
N TYR A 395 -33.75 -30.27 -6.83
CA TYR A 395 -34.48 -30.83 -5.70
C TYR A 395 -34.92 -32.28 -5.95
N ASN A 396 -34.53 -33.18 -5.05
CA ASN A 396 -34.86 -34.62 -5.04
C ASN A 396 -34.74 -35.31 -6.42
N VAL A 397 -33.53 -35.40 -6.95
CA VAL A 397 -33.24 -35.99 -8.26
C VAL A 397 -33.71 -37.47 -8.31
N GLY A 398 -34.29 -37.90 -9.43
CA GLY A 398 -34.87 -39.24 -9.58
C GLY A 398 -33.86 -40.40 -9.66
N SER A 399 -34.33 -41.53 -10.20
CA SER A 399 -33.51 -42.72 -10.54
C SER A 399 -33.79 -43.26 -11.96
N SER A 400 -34.40 -42.44 -12.82
CA SER A 400 -34.62 -42.68 -14.25
C SER A 400 -33.34 -42.42 -15.06
N TYR A 401 -33.31 -42.80 -16.35
CA TYR A 401 -32.14 -42.58 -17.22
C TYR A 401 -31.62 -41.12 -17.21
N ASN A 402 -32.50 -40.12 -17.35
CA ASN A 402 -32.11 -38.70 -17.35
C ASN A 402 -31.45 -38.26 -16.02
N SER A 403 -31.85 -38.87 -14.90
CA SER A 403 -31.33 -38.53 -13.57
C SER A 403 -29.84 -38.83 -13.41
N ILE A 404 -29.27 -39.70 -14.25
CA ILE A 404 -27.83 -39.96 -14.30
C ILE A 404 -27.07 -38.70 -14.72
N HIS A 405 -27.56 -38.00 -15.76
CA HIS A 405 -26.92 -36.78 -16.26
C HIS A 405 -27.18 -35.58 -15.33
N GLU A 406 -28.37 -35.51 -14.72
CA GLU A 406 -28.71 -34.50 -13.70
C GLU A 406 -27.79 -34.62 -12.48
N ARG A 407 -27.61 -35.83 -11.91
CA ARG A 407 -26.70 -36.09 -10.78
C ARG A 407 -25.25 -35.77 -11.13
N GLY A 408 -24.77 -36.18 -12.31
CA GLY A 408 -23.41 -35.90 -12.76
C GLY A 408 -23.14 -34.40 -12.97
N SER A 409 -24.12 -33.68 -13.49
CA SER A 409 -24.07 -32.22 -13.66
C SER A 409 -24.07 -31.50 -12.32
N LEU A 410 -24.95 -31.89 -11.39
CA LEU A 410 -25.00 -31.33 -10.04
C LEU A 410 -23.66 -31.47 -9.30
N LEU A 411 -23.06 -32.66 -9.31
CA LEU A 411 -21.76 -32.91 -8.68
C LEU A 411 -20.65 -32.04 -9.26
N MET A 412 -20.62 -31.88 -10.59
CA MET A 412 -19.70 -30.96 -11.26
C MET A 412 -19.97 -29.52 -10.82
N PHE A 413 -21.22 -29.03 -10.88
CA PHE A 413 -21.56 -27.66 -10.53
C PHE A 413 -21.22 -27.32 -9.08
N ILE A 414 -21.47 -28.21 -8.12
CA ILE A 414 -21.09 -27.99 -6.73
C ILE A 414 -19.55 -27.88 -6.60
N ALA A 415 -18.81 -28.84 -7.16
CA ALA A 415 -17.34 -28.84 -7.08
C ALA A 415 -16.71 -27.64 -7.81
N SER A 416 -17.28 -27.21 -8.93
CA SER A 416 -16.78 -26.09 -9.75
C SER A 416 -17.17 -24.72 -9.22
N LEU A 417 -18.45 -24.50 -8.91
CA LEU A 417 -18.96 -23.18 -8.52
C LEU A 417 -18.40 -22.77 -7.15
N LEU A 418 -18.37 -23.69 -6.19
CA LEU A 418 -17.79 -23.42 -4.86
C LEU A 418 -16.29 -23.12 -4.96
N THR A 419 -15.55 -23.79 -5.86
CA THR A 419 -14.12 -23.55 -6.04
C THR A 419 -13.82 -22.24 -6.78
N ILE A 420 -14.60 -21.84 -7.79
CA ILE A 420 -14.48 -20.51 -8.42
C ILE A 420 -14.75 -19.41 -7.38
N MET A 421 -15.82 -19.54 -6.59
CA MET A 421 -16.14 -18.55 -5.55
C MET A 421 -15.08 -18.48 -4.45
N ALA A 422 -14.12 -19.42 -4.38
CA ALA A 422 -13.05 -19.40 -3.38
C ALA A 422 -11.98 -18.33 -3.66
N ILE A 423 -11.88 -17.86 -4.91
CA ILE A 423 -11.02 -16.74 -5.33
C ILE A 423 -11.34 -15.47 -4.54
N GLY A 424 -12.58 -15.27 -4.09
CA GLY A 424 -13.00 -14.10 -3.31
C GLY A 424 -12.26 -13.91 -1.97
N GLY A 425 -11.56 -14.93 -1.45
CA GLY A 425 -10.71 -14.79 -0.26
C GLY A 425 -9.36 -14.10 -0.52
N PHE A 426 -8.96 -13.94 -1.78
CA PHE A 426 -7.63 -13.48 -2.18
C PHE A 426 -7.23 -12.09 -1.64
N PRO A 427 -8.08 -11.05 -1.63
CA PRO A 427 -7.68 -9.74 -1.11
C PRO A 427 -7.31 -9.74 0.38
N SER A 428 -8.01 -10.54 1.20
CA SER A 428 -7.70 -10.70 2.63
C SER A 428 -6.31 -11.31 2.83
N PHE A 429 -5.97 -12.33 2.03
CA PHE A 429 -4.64 -12.94 2.05
C PHE A 429 -3.53 -11.98 1.63
N VAL A 430 -3.76 -11.11 0.63
CA VAL A 430 -2.77 -10.11 0.19
C VAL A 430 -2.42 -9.13 1.32
N GLU A 431 -3.39 -8.71 2.14
CA GLU A 431 -3.12 -7.85 3.30
C GLU A 431 -2.33 -8.60 4.40
N ASP A 432 -2.70 -9.84 4.72
CA ASP A 432 -1.94 -10.66 5.67
C ASP A 432 -0.51 -10.95 5.17
N LEU A 433 -0.30 -11.07 3.85
CA LEU A 433 1.02 -11.23 3.23
C LEU A 433 1.88 -9.96 3.33
N LYS A 434 1.30 -8.75 3.24
CA LYS A 434 2.02 -7.49 3.45
C LYS A 434 2.54 -7.38 4.88
N VAL A 435 1.68 -7.63 5.87
CA VAL A 435 2.07 -7.66 7.29
C VAL A 435 3.17 -8.71 7.51
N CYS A 436 3.02 -9.91 6.94
CA CYS A 436 4.01 -10.97 7.02
C CYS A 436 5.37 -10.58 6.42
N ARG A 437 5.40 -9.88 5.28
CA ARG A 437 6.64 -9.38 4.67
C ARG A 437 7.35 -8.38 5.60
N ARG A 438 6.63 -7.43 6.18
CA ARG A 438 7.18 -6.44 7.13
C ARG A 438 7.76 -7.11 8.37
N GLU A 439 6.96 -7.96 9.04
CA GLU A 439 7.35 -8.64 10.27
C GLU A 439 8.57 -9.56 10.04
N ARG A 440 8.72 -10.16 8.85
CA ARG A 440 9.88 -11.00 8.50
C ARG A 440 11.12 -10.21 8.11
N LEU A 441 11.00 -9.03 7.50
CA LEU A 441 12.14 -8.12 7.29
C LEU A 441 12.68 -7.58 8.62
N ASN A 442 11.81 -7.40 9.62
CA ASN A 442 12.20 -7.11 11.00
C ASN A 442 12.56 -8.40 11.77
N GLY A 443 12.32 -9.57 11.19
CA GLY A 443 12.74 -10.91 11.63
C GLY A 443 11.90 -11.58 12.72
N HIS A 444 10.66 -11.12 12.98
CA HIS A 444 9.80 -11.57 14.09
C HIS A 444 9.58 -13.09 14.13
N TYR A 445 9.55 -13.76 12.97
CA TYR A 445 9.38 -15.20 12.83
C TYR A 445 9.89 -15.69 11.47
N GLY A 446 10.06 -17.01 11.31
CA GLY A 446 10.49 -17.62 10.05
C GLY A 446 9.35 -17.91 9.05
N ALA A 447 9.69 -18.03 7.76
CA ALA A 447 8.75 -18.37 6.69
C ALA A 447 7.89 -19.61 7.01
N ALA A 448 8.50 -20.67 7.54
CA ALA A 448 7.82 -21.93 7.86
C ALA A 448 6.72 -21.74 8.93
N ALA A 449 6.97 -20.89 9.93
CA ALA A 449 6.00 -20.64 10.99
C ALA A 449 4.73 -19.96 10.45
N PHE A 450 4.88 -19.06 9.48
CA PHE A 450 3.75 -18.44 8.79
C PHE A 450 2.93 -19.44 7.96
N VAL A 451 3.59 -20.26 7.11
CA VAL A 451 2.88 -21.22 6.25
C VAL A 451 2.09 -22.23 7.07
N VAL A 452 2.70 -22.79 8.12
CA VAL A 452 2.02 -23.73 9.02
C VAL A 452 0.89 -23.03 9.76
N ALA A 453 1.14 -21.85 10.34
CA ALA A 453 0.13 -21.14 11.13
C ALA A 453 -1.12 -20.79 10.33
N HIS A 454 -0.94 -20.25 9.11
CA HIS A 454 -2.04 -19.92 8.21
C HIS A 454 -2.79 -21.18 7.75
N THR A 455 -2.08 -22.28 7.48
CA THR A 455 -2.74 -23.52 7.03
C THR A 455 -3.62 -24.12 8.12
N VAL A 456 -3.20 -24.04 9.39
CA VAL A 456 -4.01 -24.51 10.52
C VAL A 456 -5.20 -23.58 10.79
N SER A 457 -5.02 -22.25 10.73
CA SER A 457 -6.13 -21.31 10.97
C SER A 457 -7.16 -21.33 9.83
N SER A 458 -6.74 -21.39 8.57
CA SER A 458 -7.66 -21.41 7.43
C SER A 458 -8.46 -22.70 7.32
N THR A 459 -7.86 -23.84 7.67
CA THR A 459 -8.51 -25.17 7.67
C THR A 459 -9.86 -25.17 8.38
N LEU A 460 -9.94 -24.64 9.61
CA LEU A 460 -11.18 -24.66 10.40
C LEU A 460 -12.30 -23.86 9.74
N PHE A 461 -11.96 -22.72 9.13
CA PHE A 461 -12.93 -21.87 8.46
C PHE A 461 -13.38 -22.45 7.09
N LEU A 462 -12.45 -23.01 6.32
CA LEU A 462 -12.76 -23.68 5.05
C LEU A 462 -13.57 -24.96 5.25
N LEU A 463 -13.41 -25.65 6.39
CA LEU A 463 -14.26 -26.77 6.79
C LEU A 463 -15.71 -26.33 7.00
N LEU A 464 -15.95 -25.19 7.67
CA LEU A 464 -17.31 -24.64 7.82
C LEU A 464 -17.93 -24.23 6.48
N ILE A 465 -17.15 -23.56 5.62
CA ILE A 465 -17.60 -23.14 4.28
C ILE A 465 -17.88 -24.33 3.33
N SER A 466 -17.21 -25.47 3.49
CA SER A 466 -17.47 -26.67 2.67
C SER A 466 -18.59 -27.54 3.25
N ALA A 467 -18.59 -27.76 4.56
CA ALA A 467 -19.54 -28.65 5.22
C ALA A 467 -20.98 -28.09 5.25
N ILE A 468 -21.19 -26.80 5.56
CA ILE A 468 -22.55 -26.26 5.73
C ILE A 468 -23.31 -26.19 4.38
N PRO A 469 -22.78 -25.57 3.31
CA PRO A 469 -23.44 -25.55 2.00
C PRO A 469 -23.42 -26.92 1.31
N GLY A 470 -22.39 -27.73 1.57
CA GLY A 470 -22.30 -29.11 1.10
C GLY A 470 -23.42 -29.97 1.69
N ALA A 471 -23.70 -29.88 2.98
CA ALA A 471 -24.84 -30.57 3.59
C ALA A 471 -26.18 -30.11 3.01
N ILE A 472 -26.37 -28.80 2.84
CA ILE A 472 -27.60 -28.23 2.26
C ILE A 472 -27.86 -28.80 0.85
N THR A 473 -26.87 -28.74 -0.04
CA THR A 473 -26.98 -29.31 -1.39
C THR A 473 -27.18 -30.83 -1.38
N TYR A 474 -26.45 -31.55 -0.53
CA TYR A 474 -26.49 -33.01 -0.47
C TYR A 474 -27.87 -33.56 -0.09
N PHE A 475 -28.46 -33.01 0.97
CA PHE A 475 -29.75 -33.47 1.47
C PHE A 475 -30.93 -32.95 0.63
N LEU A 476 -30.88 -31.73 0.08
CA LEU A 476 -31.95 -31.22 -0.79
C LEU A 476 -32.04 -31.97 -2.13
N ALA A 477 -30.91 -32.38 -2.70
CA ALA A 477 -30.89 -33.04 -4.01
C ALA A 477 -31.10 -34.56 -3.98
N GLY A 478 -31.09 -35.20 -2.80
CA GLY A 478 -31.29 -36.65 -2.69
C GLY A 478 -30.13 -37.48 -3.26
N LEU A 479 -28.89 -37.08 -2.96
CA LEU A 479 -27.66 -37.87 -3.24
C LEU A 479 -27.61 -39.16 -2.38
N HIS A 480 -26.55 -39.96 -2.52
CA HIS A 480 -26.48 -41.32 -1.98
C HIS A 480 -26.85 -41.38 -0.48
N PRO A 481 -27.89 -42.13 -0.06
CA PRO A 481 -28.32 -42.17 1.33
C PRO A 481 -27.36 -43.03 2.16
N GLY A 482 -26.28 -42.42 2.65
CA GLY A 482 -25.28 -43.10 3.47
C GLY A 482 -24.30 -42.15 4.15
N LYS A 483 -23.82 -42.55 5.34
CA LYS A 483 -22.98 -41.70 6.22
C LYS A 483 -21.54 -41.59 5.71
N VAL A 484 -21.01 -42.66 5.12
CA VAL A 484 -19.63 -42.71 4.59
C VAL A 484 -19.57 -41.87 3.31
N GLU A 485 -20.61 -41.94 2.49
CA GLU A 485 -20.77 -41.25 1.22
C GLU A 485 -20.90 -39.74 1.44
N PHE A 486 -21.67 -39.32 2.44
CA PHE A 486 -21.75 -37.92 2.86
C PHE A 486 -20.41 -37.39 3.42
N MET A 487 -19.73 -38.18 4.26
CA MET A 487 -18.42 -37.81 4.80
C MET A 487 -17.39 -37.68 3.68
N TYR A 488 -17.35 -38.62 2.74
CA TYR A 488 -16.48 -38.58 1.57
C TYR A 488 -16.77 -37.35 0.69
N PHE A 489 -18.04 -37.09 0.38
CA PHE A 489 -18.48 -35.91 -0.37
C PHE A 489 -17.99 -34.60 0.28
N THR A 490 -18.20 -34.45 1.59
CA THR A 490 -17.75 -33.28 2.36
C THR A 490 -16.22 -33.15 2.35
N LEU A 491 -15.48 -34.27 2.49
CA LEU A 491 -14.01 -34.28 2.45
C LEU A 491 -13.45 -33.89 1.07
N VAL A 492 -14.06 -34.32 -0.03
CA VAL A 492 -13.66 -33.90 -1.38
C VAL A 492 -13.90 -32.39 -1.57
N LEU A 493 -15.06 -31.86 -1.18
CA LEU A 493 -15.32 -30.41 -1.26
C LEU A 493 -14.33 -29.62 -0.39
N PHE A 494 -14.03 -30.08 0.82
CA PHE A 494 -13.03 -29.48 1.69
C PHE A 494 -11.63 -29.48 1.05
N ALA A 495 -11.19 -30.62 0.48
CA ALA A 495 -9.90 -30.73 -0.19
C ALA A 495 -9.80 -29.78 -1.41
N CYS A 496 -10.84 -29.72 -2.24
CA CYS A 496 -10.94 -28.78 -3.36
C CYS A 496 -10.82 -27.31 -2.91
N MET A 497 -11.48 -26.94 -1.81
CA MET A 497 -11.40 -25.58 -1.25
C MET A 497 -10.00 -25.26 -0.71
N MET A 498 -9.35 -26.22 -0.04
CA MET A 498 -7.96 -26.11 0.41
C MET A 498 -6.98 -25.98 -0.76
N LEU A 499 -7.23 -26.66 -1.89
CA LEU A 499 -6.42 -26.56 -3.12
C LEU A 499 -6.49 -25.18 -3.75
N VAL A 500 -7.69 -24.61 -3.92
CA VAL A 500 -7.85 -23.25 -4.47
C VAL A 500 -7.20 -22.22 -3.57
N GLU A 501 -7.36 -22.30 -2.24
CA GLU A 501 -6.66 -21.40 -1.34
C GLU A 501 -5.13 -21.53 -1.51
N SER A 502 -4.61 -22.76 -1.62
CA SER A 502 -3.18 -23.01 -1.83
C SER A 502 -2.67 -22.40 -3.14
N LEU A 503 -3.43 -22.55 -4.22
CA LEU A 503 -3.14 -21.94 -5.52
C LEU A 503 -3.16 -20.41 -5.46
N MET A 504 -4.19 -19.83 -4.83
CA MET A 504 -4.34 -18.37 -4.73
C MET A 504 -3.24 -17.73 -3.87
N MET A 505 -2.75 -18.41 -2.83
CA MET A 505 -1.59 -17.93 -2.06
C MET A 505 -0.29 -17.92 -2.87
N ILE A 506 -0.09 -18.90 -3.76
CA ILE A 506 1.05 -18.89 -4.71
C ILE A 506 0.94 -17.67 -5.61
N VAL A 507 -0.22 -17.45 -6.24
CA VAL A 507 -0.48 -16.28 -7.11
C VAL A 507 -0.23 -14.96 -6.37
N ALA A 508 -0.64 -14.85 -5.11
CA ALA A 508 -0.45 -13.64 -4.29
C ALA A 508 1.03 -13.29 -4.03
N THR A 509 1.94 -14.27 -4.03
CA THR A 509 3.37 -14.00 -3.83
C THR A 509 4.10 -13.54 -5.09
N ILE A 510 3.56 -13.89 -6.27
CA ILE A 510 4.14 -13.56 -7.57
C ILE A 510 3.56 -12.25 -8.11
N MET A 511 2.26 -12.02 -7.91
CA MET A 511 1.55 -10.87 -8.48
C MET A 511 1.76 -9.60 -7.61
N PRO A 512 2.23 -8.48 -8.19
CA PRO A 512 2.44 -7.24 -7.45
C PRO A 512 1.11 -6.53 -7.11
N ASN A 513 0.07 -6.76 -7.90
CA ASN A 513 -1.23 -6.10 -7.81
C ASN A 513 -2.35 -7.11 -7.58
N PHE A 514 -3.24 -6.83 -6.62
CA PHE A 514 -4.30 -7.78 -6.27
C PHE A 514 -5.31 -8.00 -7.42
N LEU A 515 -5.62 -6.96 -8.21
CA LEU A 515 -6.54 -7.10 -9.35
C LEU A 515 -5.98 -8.05 -10.42
N LEU A 516 -4.69 -7.94 -10.73
CA LEU A 516 -4.01 -8.86 -11.64
C LEU A 516 -4.02 -10.30 -11.09
N GLY A 517 -3.81 -10.46 -9.78
CA GLY A 517 -3.91 -11.76 -9.11
C GLY A 517 -5.31 -12.39 -9.16
N LEU A 518 -6.38 -11.60 -9.09
CA LEU A 518 -7.75 -12.10 -9.31
C LEU A 518 -7.94 -12.60 -10.74
N ILE A 519 -7.49 -11.83 -11.75
CA ILE A 519 -7.61 -12.19 -13.17
C ILE A 519 -6.80 -13.45 -13.49
N VAL A 520 -5.53 -13.51 -13.06
CA VAL A 520 -4.65 -14.67 -13.27
C VAL A 520 -5.15 -15.90 -12.53
N GLY A 521 -5.57 -15.75 -11.27
CA GLY A 521 -6.12 -16.85 -10.47
C GLY A 521 -7.41 -17.42 -11.07
N ALA A 522 -8.33 -16.56 -11.50
CA ALA A 522 -9.55 -16.97 -12.20
C ALA A 522 -9.27 -17.64 -13.55
N GLY A 523 -8.30 -17.13 -14.32
CA GLY A 523 -7.87 -17.74 -15.59
C GLY A 523 -7.30 -19.14 -15.41
N ILE A 524 -6.39 -19.34 -14.45
CA ILE A 524 -5.82 -20.66 -14.12
C ILE A 524 -6.93 -21.62 -13.65
N GLN A 525 -7.78 -21.17 -12.73
CA GLN A 525 -8.88 -21.98 -12.18
C GLN A 525 -9.90 -22.37 -13.27
N GLY A 526 -10.24 -21.45 -14.18
CA GLY A 526 -11.13 -21.72 -15.31
C GLY A 526 -10.53 -22.72 -16.29
N LEU A 527 -9.24 -22.60 -16.60
CA LEU A 527 -8.55 -23.53 -17.50
C LEU A 527 -8.45 -24.95 -16.89
N MET A 528 -8.19 -25.06 -15.59
CA MET A 528 -8.24 -26.34 -14.86
C MET A 528 -9.66 -26.94 -14.89
N MET A 529 -10.70 -26.13 -14.68
CA MET A 529 -12.08 -26.59 -14.70
C MET A 529 -12.50 -27.11 -16.10
N LEU A 530 -12.12 -26.43 -17.18
CA LEU A 530 -12.37 -26.90 -18.55
C LEU A 530 -11.74 -28.27 -18.83
N SER A 531 -10.54 -28.50 -18.29
CA SER A 531 -9.82 -29.77 -18.39
C SER A 531 -10.23 -30.83 -17.34
N GLY A 532 -11.29 -30.59 -16.54
CA GLY A 532 -11.73 -31.54 -15.50
C GLY A 532 -12.41 -32.82 -16.01
N GLY A 533 -12.76 -32.91 -17.30
CA GLY A 533 -13.35 -34.12 -17.91
C GLY A 533 -14.88 -34.19 -17.95
N PHE A 534 -15.59 -33.09 -17.64
CA PHE A 534 -17.04 -32.98 -17.79
C PHE A 534 -17.47 -32.31 -19.10
N PHE A 535 -16.87 -31.15 -19.44
CA PHE A 535 -17.20 -30.41 -20.67
C PHE A 535 -16.85 -31.18 -21.95
N GLN A 536 -15.78 -31.97 -21.89
CA GLN A 536 -15.36 -32.91 -22.93
C GLN A 536 -14.83 -34.16 -22.20
N LEU A 537 -15.21 -35.35 -22.67
CA LEU A 537 -14.81 -36.60 -22.03
C LEU A 537 -13.32 -36.94 -22.30
N PRO A 538 -12.66 -37.72 -21.41
CA PRO A 538 -11.24 -38.08 -21.50
C PRO A 538 -10.75 -38.69 -22.82
N LYS A 539 -11.61 -39.42 -23.54
CA LYS A 539 -11.25 -39.98 -24.86
C LYS A 539 -11.25 -38.93 -25.97
N ASP A 540 -12.13 -37.95 -25.89
CA ASP A 540 -12.39 -36.95 -26.95
C ASP A 540 -11.60 -35.64 -26.76
N LEU A 541 -10.85 -35.52 -25.65
CA LEU A 541 -9.97 -34.39 -25.36
C LEU A 541 -8.73 -34.37 -26.28
N PRO A 542 -8.42 -33.23 -26.95
CA PRO A 542 -7.24 -33.11 -27.81
C PRO A 542 -5.93 -33.43 -27.08
N THR A 543 -5.08 -34.23 -27.72
CA THR A 543 -3.95 -34.90 -27.07
C THR A 543 -2.83 -33.96 -26.60
N THR A 544 -2.49 -32.95 -27.40
CA THR A 544 -1.24 -32.16 -27.30
C THR A 544 -1.13 -31.19 -26.11
N PHE A 545 -2.26 -30.74 -25.55
CA PHE A 545 -2.28 -29.75 -24.46
C PHE A 545 -3.34 -30.08 -23.41
N TRP A 546 -4.57 -30.35 -23.87
CA TRP A 546 -5.71 -30.60 -23.01
C TRP A 546 -5.61 -31.95 -22.30
N LYS A 547 -5.29 -33.03 -23.01
CA LYS A 547 -5.10 -34.36 -22.41
C LYS A 547 -3.75 -34.50 -21.69
N TYR A 548 -2.68 -33.99 -22.29
CA TYR A 548 -1.36 -33.89 -21.66
C TYR A 548 -0.82 -32.47 -21.84
N PRO A 549 -0.50 -31.72 -20.77
CA PRO A 549 -0.51 -32.11 -19.36
C PRO A 549 -1.79 -31.73 -18.59
N MET A 550 -2.68 -30.89 -19.15
CA MET A 550 -3.70 -30.17 -18.36
C MET A 550 -4.65 -31.09 -17.59
N TYR A 551 -5.22 -32.11 -18.22
CA TYR A 551 -6.14 -33.09 -17.60
C TYR A 551 -5.56 -33.77 -16.34
N TYR A 552 -4.25 -34.03 -16.30
CA TYR A 552 -3.60 -34.68 -15.15
C TYR A 552 -3.14 -33.71 -14.06
N ILE A 553 -2.91 -32.44 -14.41
CA ILE A 553 -2.57 -31.36 -13.47
C ILE A 553 -3.84 -30.80 -12.80
N ALA A 554 -4.96 -30.76 -13.51
CA ALA A 554 -6.22 -30.24 -13.01
C ALA A 554 -6.78 -31.12 -11.88
N PHE A 555 -6.82 -30.57 -10.66
CA PHE A 555 -7.37 -31.28 -9.50
C PHE A 555 -8.86 -31.62 -9.66
N HIS A 556 -9.58 -30.86 -10.50
CA HIS A 556 -10.97 -31.13 -10.88
C HIS A 556 -11.17 -32.55 -11.44
N LYS A 557 -10.19 -33.12 -12.14
CA LYS A 557 -10.23 -34.53 -12.61
C LYS A 557 -10.53 -35.47 -11.44
N TYR A 558 -9.65 -35.49 -10.44
CA TYR A 558 -9.73 -36.40 -9.30
C TYR A 558 -10.94 -36.09 -8.42
N ALA A 559 -11.32 -34.80 -8.33
CA ALA A 559 -12.55 -34.39 -7.66
C ALA A 559 -13.80 -34.99 -8.31
N TYR A 560 -13.97 -34.83 -9.64
CA TYR A 560 -15.14 -35.36 -10.34
C TYR A 560 -15.15 -36.89 -10.37
N GLN A 561 -14.01 -37.53 -10.69
CA GLN A 561 -13.90 -38.99 -10.67
C GLN A 561 -14.23 -39.56 -9.28
N GLY A 562 -13.72 -38.95 -8.21
CA GLY A 562 -14.05 -39.31 -6.84
C GLY A 562 -15.52 -39.13 -6.49
N LEU A 563 -16.14 -38.01 -6.87
CA LEU A 563 -17.55 -37.72 -6.63
C LEU A 563 -18.48 -38.66 -7.42
N TYR A 564 -18.15 -38.96 -8.68
CA TYR A 564 -18.91 -39.90 -9.50
C TYR A 564 -18.83 -41.32 -8.95
N LYS A 565 -17.63 -41.81 -8.61
CA LYS A 565 -17.49 -43.11 -7.91
C LYS A 565 -18.36 -43.12 -6.65
N ASN A 566 -18.34 -42.07 -5.86
CA ASN A 566 -19.11 -42.01 -4.60
C ASN A 566 -20.64 -42.00 -4.76
N GLU A 567 -21.19 -41.47 -5.87
CA GLU A 567 -22.64 -41.40 -6.09
C GLU A 567 -23.19 -42.61 -6.88
N PHE A 568 -22.42 -43.16 -7.82
CA PHE A 568 -22.88 -44.22 -8.71
C PHE A 568 -22.49 -45.64 -8.25
N GLU A 569 -21.38 -45.84 -7.53
CA GLU A 569 -20.97 -47.15 -6.99
C GLU A 569 -22.09 -47.72 -6.08
N GLY A 570 -22.54 -48.94 -6.36
CA GLY A 570 -23.62 -49.60 -5.63
C GLY A 570 -25.06 -49.17 -6.00
N ARG A 571 -25.26 -48.15 -6.84
CA ARG A 571 -26.61 -47.78 -7.34
C ARG A 571 -27.00 -48.54 -8.62
N ARG A 572 -28.32 -48.66 -8.82
CA ARG A 572 -28.95 -49.14 -10.05
C ARG A 572 -29.98 -48.13 -10.54
N PHE A 573 -29.99 -47.87 -11.84
CA PHE A 573 -30.89 -46.92 -12.49
C PHE A 573 -31.83 -47.65 -13.43
N ARG A 574 -33.07 -47.16 -13.56
CA ARG A 574 -34.04 -47.73 -14.50
C ARG A 574 -33.69 -47.29 -15.93
N ASN A 575 -33.65 -48.25 -16.85
CA ASN A 575 -33.46 -47.97 -18.27
C ASN A 575 -34.81 -47.86 -18.96
N ASP A 576 -35.07 -46.70 -19.56
CA ASP A 576 -36.29 -46.44 -20.32
C ASP A 576 -36.01 -46.38 -21.85
N GLN A 577 -34.81 -46.76 -22.29
CA GLN A 577 -34.44 -46.89 -23.71
C GLN A 577 -34.89 -48.24 -24.31
N LEU A 578 -35.47 -48.21 -25.53
CA LEU A 578 -35.81 -49.45 -26.25
C LEU A 578 -34.57 -50.26 -26.61
N GLY A 579 -34.55 -51.54 -26.24
CA GLY A 579 -33.53 -52.51 -26.64
C GLY A 579 -32.37 -52.74 -25.66
N GLY A 580 -32.32 -52.00 -24.55
CA GLY A 580 -31.31 -52.22 -23.49
C GLY A 580 -31.79 -53.09 -22.32
N PRO A 581 -30.89 -53.51 -21.40
CA PRO A 581 -31.29 -54.14 -20.14
C PRO A 581 -32.10 -53.16 -19.29
N SER A 582 -33.14 -53.66 -18.60
CA SER A 582 -34.12 -52.86 -17.86
C SER A 582 -33.57 -52.06 -16.67
N THR A 583 -32.39 -52.44 -16.18
CA THR A 583 -31.64 -51.68 -15.19
C THR A 583 -30.18 -51.55 -15.62
N ILE A 584 -29.59 -50.37 -15.42
CA ILE A 584 -28.18 -50.09 -15.66
C ILE A 584 -27.47 -50.02 -14.30
N GLU A 585 -26.37 -50.75 -14.17
CA GLU A 585 -25.53 -50.72 -12.97
C GLU A 585 -24.59 -49.51 -12.98
N GLY A 586 -24.33 -48.94 -11.81
CA GLY A 586 -23.48 -47.77 -11.66
C GLY A 586 -22.05 -47.93 -12.19
N GLU A 587 -21.49 -49.14 -12.17
CA GLU A 587 -20.15 -49.41 -12.72
C GLU A 587 -20.10 -49.24 -14.25
N THR A 588 -21.15 -49.65 -14.96
CA THR A 588 -21.31 -49.45 -16.41
C THR A 588 -21.46 -47.96 -16.72
N ILE A 589 -22.24 -47.24 -15.91
CA ILE A 589 -22.39 -45.77 -16.02
C ILE A 589 -21.02 -45.07 -15.85
N LEU A 590 -20.23 -45.48 -14.86
CA LEU A 590 -18.90 -44.90 -14.62
C LEU A 590 -17.93 -45.17 -15.76
N ARG A 591 -17.94 -46.39 -16.32
CA ARG A 591 -17.02 -46.81 -17.39
C ARG A 591 -17.37 -46.23 -18.76
N ASP A 592 -18.65 -46.25 -19.12
CA ASP A 592 -19.07 -46.04 -20.51
C ASP A 592 -19.63 -44.63 -20.73
N ILE A 593 -20.36 -44.07 -19.76
CA ILE A 593 -20.91 -42.70 -19.84
C ILE A 593 -19.87 -41.68 -19.38
N TRP A 594 -19.33 -41.83 -18.16
CA TRP A 594 -18.41 -40.86 -17.57
C TRP A 594 -16.92 -41.14 -17.82
N GLN A 595 -16.59 -42.28 -18.44
CA GLN A 595 -15.22 -42.69 -18.79
C GLN A 595 -14.22 -42.61 -17.62
N VAL A 596 -14.67 -42.97 -16.42
CA VAL A 596 -13.91 -42.91 -15.17
C VAL A 596 -12.89 -44.06 -15.09
N GLU A 597 -11.72 -43.77 -14.54
CA GLU A 597 -10.67 -44.77 -14.29
C GLU A 597 -11.09 -45.70 -13.13
N MET A 598 -11.57 -46.89 -13.48
CA MET A 598 -12.02 -47.94 -12.54
C MET A 598 -10.88 -48.80 -11.96
N GLY A 599 -9.62 -48.55 -12.35
CA GLY A 599 -8.47 -49.34 -11.90
C GLY A 599 -8.08 -49.15 -10.43
N TYR A 600 -8.73 -48.22 -9.72
CA TYR A 600 -8.42 -47.89 -8.33
C TYR A 600 -9.62 -47.26 -7.59
N SER A 601 -9.69 -47.46 -6.26
CA SER A 601 -10.81 -47.02 -5.42
C SER A 601 -10.86 -45.51 -5.20
N LYS A 602 -12.06 -44.96 -4.94
CA LYS A 602 -12.33 -43.53 -4.67
C LYS A 602 -11.45 -42.92 -3.57
N TRP A 603 -11.04 -43.70 -2.57
CA TRP A 603 -10.10 -43.24 -1.53
C TRP A 603 -8.73 -42.81 -2.07
N THR A 604 -8.32 -43.35 -3.23
CA THR A 604 -7.08 -42.94 -3.90
C THR A 604 -7.21 -41.55 -4.52
N ASP A 605 -8.36 -41.23 -5.13
CA ASP A 605 -8.64 -39.89 -5.66
C ASP A 605 -8.57 -38.85 -4.51
N LEU A 606 -9.16 -39.16 -3.36
CA LEU A 606 -9.10 -38.31 -2.17
C LEU A 606 -7.67 -38.16 -1.62
N ALA A 607 -6.89 -39.24 -1.59
CA ALA A 607 -5.48 -39.21 -1.17
C ALA A 607 -4.62 -38.36 -2.12
N VAL A 608 -4.86 -38.42 -3.44
CA VAL A 608 -4.20 -37.57 -4.44
C VAL A 608 -4.55 -36.10 -4.22
N LEU A 609 -5.83 -35.77 -3.95
CA LEU A 609 -6.24 -34.38 -3.65
C LEU A 609 -5.52 -33.82 -2.41
N PHE A 610 -5.44 -34.57 -1.30
CA PHE A 610 -4.67 -34.14 -0.12
C PHE A 610 -3.15 -34.09 -0.38
N GLY A 611 -2.61 -34.99 -1.19
CA GLY A 611 -1.23 -34.93 -1.68
C GLY A 611 -0.95 -33.64 -2.46
N MET A 612 -1.85 -33.24 -3.36
CA MET A 612 -1.76 -31.97 -4.09
C MET A 612 -1.81 -30.76 -3.15
N VAL A 613 -2.63 -30.78 -2.08
CA VAL A 613 -2.64 -29.71 -1.06
C VAL A 613 -1.25 -29.57 -0.43
N ALA A 614 -0.65 -30.69 -0.01
CA ALA A 614 0.69 -30.68 0.57
C ALA A 614 1.74 -30.14 -0.42
N VAL A 615 1.70 -30.58 -1.69
CA VAL A 615 2.61 -30.10 -2.75
C VAL A 615 2.45 -28.60 -2.98
N TYR A 616 1.24 -28.06 -3.11
CA TYR A 616 1.02 -26.62 -3.30
C TYR A 616 1.46 -25.80 -2.08
N ARG A 617 1.26 -26.28 -0.84
CA ARG A 617 1.74 -25.61 0.39
C ARG A 617 3.27 -25.63 0.48
N VAL A 618 3.93 -26.72 0.06
CA VAL A 618 5.40 -26.79 -0.03
C VAL A 618 5.93 -25.88 -1.14
N LEU A 619 5.29 -25.84 -2.31
CA LEU A 619 5.65 -24.94 -3.41
C LEU A 619 5.54 -23.46 -2.99
N PHE A 620 4.46 -23.09 -2.31
CA PHE A 620 4.29 -21.77 -1.69
C PHE A 620 5.42 -21.44 -0.71
N PHE A 621 5.76 -22.36 0.21
CA PHE A 621 6.90 -22.19 1.11
C PHE A 621 8.23 -22.01 0.36
N VAL A 622 8.47 -22.77 -0.70
CA VAL A 622 9.67 -22.66 -1.55
C VAL A 622 9.74 -21.32 -2.25
N ILE A 623 8.66 -20.85 -2.89
CA ILE A 623 8.59 -19.53 -3.56
C ILE A 623 8.88 -18.41 -2.54
N VAL A 624 8.24 -18.47 -1.38
CA VAL A 624 8.42 -17.51 -0.29
C VAL A 624 9.88 -17.49 0.23
N LYS A 625 10.56 -18.63 0.27
CA LYS A 625 11.97 -18.78 0.68
C LYS A 625 12.96 -18.40 -0.41
N ILE A 626 12.61 -18.59 -1.69
CA ILE A 626 13.36 -18.10 -2.85
C ILE A 626 13.31 -16.57 -2.86
N GLY A 627 12.15 -15.96 -2.61
CA GLY A 627 12.04 -14.50 -2.49
C GLY A 627 12.96 -13.87 -1.43
N GLU A 628 13.15 -14.53 -0.28
CA GLU A 628 14.14 -14.12 0.72
C GLU A 628 15.59 -14.33 0.22
N LYS A 629 15.88 -15.50 -0.35
CA LYS A 629 17.23 -15.84 -0.81
C LYS A 629 17.68 -15.00 -2.00
N MET A 630 16.81 -14.63 -2.93
CA MET A 630 17.18 -13.78 -4.07
C MET A 630 17.62 -12.39 -3.61
N ASN A 631 17.08 -11.87 -2.50
CA ASN A 631 17.60 -10.66 -1.88
C ASN A 631 18.95 -10.92 -1.19
N CYS A 632 19.04 -11.97 -0.35
CA CYS A 632 20.23 -12.18 0.49
C CYS A 632 21.47 -12.73 -0.25
N VAL A 633 21.28 -13.66 -1.19
CA VAL A 633 22.36 -14.28 -1.98
C VAL A 633 22.98 -13.25 -2.93
N HIS A 634 22.16 -12.41 -3.58
CA HIS A 634 22.69 -11.40 -4.50
C HIS A 634 23.51 -10.32 -3.78
N ILE A 635 23.14 -9.95 -2.54
CA ILE A 635 23.95 -9.10 -1.65
C ILE A 635 25.28 -9.77 -1.28
N SER A 636 25.30 -11.09 -1.03
CA SER A 636 26.56 -11.79 -0.77
C SER A 636 27.44 -11.98 -2.02
N LEU A 637 26.82 -12.07 -3.20
CA LEU A 637 27.53 -12.18 -4.47
C LEU A 637 28.12 -10.84 -4.90
N SER A 638 27.39 -9.73 -4.70
CA SER A 638 27.90 -8.38 -4.99
C SER A 638 29.06 -7.98 -4.08
N LEU A 639 29.02 -8.36 -2.78
CA LEU A 639 30.14 -8.16 -1.86
C LEU A 639 31.41 -8.91 -2.30
N ARG A 640 31.28 -10.16 -2.76
CA ARG A 640 32.43 -10.92 -3.29
C ARG A 640 32.92 -10.39 -4.63
N LEU A 641 32.00 -9.96 -5.51
CA LEU A 641 32.36 -9.35 -6.78
C LEU A 641 33.11 -8.02 -6.58
N SER A 642 32.73 -7.19 -5.59
CA SER A 642 33.48 -5.96 -5.31
C SER A 642 34.86 -6.22 -4.70
N GLU A 643 35.02 -7.28 -3.90
CA GLU A 643 36.34 -7.74 -3.41
C GLU A 643 37.24 -8.25 -4.56
N THR A 644 36.67 -8.85 -5.62
CA THR A 644 37.44 -9.25 -6.81
C THR A 644 37.67 -8.12 -7.82
N GLU A 645 36.75 -7.18 -7.98
CA GLU A 645 36.93 -5.99 -8.84
C GLU A 645 38.08 -5.11 -8.30
N THR A 646 38.16 -4.91 -6.97
CA THR A 646 39.23 -4.12 -6.34
C THR A 646 40.63 -4.76 -6.38
N LEU A 647 40.71 -6.08 -6.51
CA LEU A 647 42.00 -6.77 -6.74
C LEU A 647 42.43 -6.68 -8.20
N MET A 648 41.49 -6.81 -9.16
CA MET A 648 41.81 -6.71 -10.59
C MET A 648 42.08 -5.28 -11.07
N GLU A 649 41.45 -4.25 -10.50
CA GLU A 649 41.75 -2.85 -10.87
C GLU A 649 43.22 -2.48 -10.55
N GLY A 650 43.80 -2.99 -9.46
CA GLY A 650 45.21 -2.77 -9.10
C GLY A 650 46.22 -3.48 -10.02
N ASP A 651 45.88 -4.67 -10.54
CA ASP A 651 46.72 -5.39 -11.50
C ASP A 651 46.64 -4.79 -12.91
N VAL A 652 45.48 -4.22 -13.28
CA VAL A 652 45.25 -3.60 -14.61
C VAL A 652 45.93 -2.23 -14.74
N GLU A 653 46.02 -1.42 -13.68
CA GLU A 653 46.79 -0.17 -13.72
C GLU A 653 48.30 -0.40 -13.98
N MET A 654 48.89 -1.49 -13.45
CA MET A 654 50.28 -1.84 -13.76
C MET A 654 50.47 -2.40 -15.18
N ALA A 655 49.45 -3.06 -15.76
CA ALA A 655 49.51 -3.55 -17.13
C ALA A 655 49.31 -2.43 -18.17
N ALA A 656 48.41 -1.48 -17.91
CA ALA A 656 48.11 -0.37 -18.81
C ALA A 656 49.32 0.54 -19.08
N ALA A 657 50.12 0.82 -18.04
CA ALA A 657 51.34 1.63 -18.14
C ALA A 657 52.43 1.03 -19.06
N GLY A 658 52.37 -0.27 -19.38
CA GLY A 658 53.28 -0.91 -20.33
C GLY A 658 52.78 -0.89 -21.78
N ALA A 659 51.47 -0.78 -22.01
CA ALA A 659 50.86 -0.95 -23.33
C ALA A 659 50.80 0.34 -24.17
N GLU A 660 50.80 1.51 -23.54
CA GLU A 660 50.77 2.81 -24.25
C GLU A 660 52.04 3.13 -25.05
N ALA A 661 53.10 2.33 -24.90
CA ALA A 661 54.35 2.49 -25.65
C ALA A 661 54.35 1.84 -27.06
N GLU A 662 53.41 0.94 -27.36
CA GLU A 662 53.47 0.08 -28.56
C GLU A 662 52.34 0.33 -29.58
N ALA A 663 51.26 1.03 -29.20
CA ALA A 663 50.07 1.26 -30.03
C ALA A 663 50.17 2.47 -31.00
N ALA A 664 51.39 2.84 -31.44
CA ALA A 664 51.65 4.00 -32.29
C ALA A 664 51.91 3.64 -33.78
N ALA A 665 51.26 2.59 -34.29
CA ALA A 665 51.32 2.18 -35.70
C ALA A 665 49.99 1.59 -36.20
N GLU A 666 49.74 1.73 -37.50
CA GLU A 666 48.64 1.13 -38.30
C GLU A 666 47.21 1.70 -38.11
N GLY A 667 46.91 2.77 -38.88
CA GLY A 667 45.59 3.42 -38.92
C GLY A 667 44.56 2.75 -39.83
N GLY A 668 43.93 1.65 -39.37
CA GLY A 668 42.84 0.96 -40.09
C GLY A 668 41.41 1.17 -39.54
N ALA A 669 41.26 1.53 -38.27
CA ALA A 669 39.99 1.34 -37.53
C ALA A 669 38.87 2.37 -37.77
N ALA A 670 39.13 3.47 -38.49
CA ALA A 670 38.20 4.60 -38.56
C ALA A 670 36.94 4.33 -39.42
N VAL A 671 37.02 3.46 -40.43
CA VAL A 671 35.95 3.27 -41.42
C VAL A 671 34.84 2.34 -40.92
N GLU A 672 35.19 1.26 -40.20
CA GLU A 672 34.21 0.31 -39.65
C GLU A 672 33.35 0.93 -38.54
N LEU A 673 33.93 1.84 -37.73
CA LEU A 673 33.23 2.50 -36.64
C LEU A 673 32.05 3.35 -37.14
N ASP A 674 32.20 3.99 -38.30
CA ASP A 674 31.17 4.90 -38.85
C ASP A 674 30.02 4.13 -39.52
N ASP A 675 30.30 3.03 -40.23
CA ASP A 675 29.24 2.15 -40.78
C ASP A 675 28.46 1.46 -39.65
N MET A 676 29.14 1.10 -38.55
CA MET A 676 28.47 0.54 -37.36
C MET A 676 27.61 1.57 -36.61
N LYS A 677 28.06 2.83 -36.48
CA LYS A 677 27.23 3.94 -35.95
C LYS A 677 26.00 4.19 -36.80
N LYS A 678 26.13 4.12 -38.13
CA LYS A 678 25.02 4.32 -39.07
C LYS A 678 23.92 3.27 -38.87
N ARG A 679 24.29 1.99 -38.78
CA ARG A 679 23.33 0.88 -38.48
C ARG A 679 22.70 0.99 -37.09
N LEU A 680 23.43 1.51 -36.11
CA LEU A 680 22.88 1.79 -34.78
C LEU A 680 21.76 2.84 -34.84
N LYS A 681 21.98 3.91 -35.61
CA LYS A 681 21.00 4.99 -35.78
C LYS A 681 19.72 4.51 -36.50
N GLU A 682 19.86 3.71 -37.56
CA GLU A 682 18.72 3.11 -38.26
C GLU A 682 17.87 2.22 -37.33
N MET A 683 18.50 1.40 -36.47
CA MET A 683 17.77 0.61 -35.46
C MET A 683 17.12 1.47 -34.35
N GLU A 684 17.72 2.61 -33.99
CA GLU A 684 17.13 3.53 -33.01
C GLU A 684 15.89 4.24 -33.56
N ASP A 685 15.92 4.64 -34.82
CA ASP A 685 14.78 5.23 -35.53
C ASP A 685 13.63 4.21 -35.72
N GLU A 686 13.92 2.96 -36.09
CA GLU A 686 12.92 1.88 -36.13
C GLU A 686 12.32 1.59 -34.73
N ALA A 687 13.14 1.57 -33.69
CA ALA A 687 12.69 1.35 -32.31
C ALA A 687 11.87 2.54 -31.76
N ALA A 688 12.10 3.76 -32.25
CA ALA A 688 11.27 4.92 -31.95
C ALA A 688 9.90 4.82 -32.63
N ALA A 689 9.86 4.48 -33.93
CA ALA A 689 8.62 4.28 -34.69
C ALA A 689 7.74 3.18 -34.08
N LEU A 690 8.33 2.06 -33.65
CA LEU A 690 7.61 0.97 -32.97
C LEU A 690 7.02 1.41 -31.61
N ARG A 691 7.71 2.28 -30.85
CA ARG A 691 7.17 2.84 -29.60
C ARG A 691 6.03 3.82 -29.84
N GLU A 692 6.09 4.63 -30.89
CA GLU A 692 4.98 5.52 -31.25
C GLU A 692 3.76 4.71 -31.72
N MET A 693 3.98 3.63 -32.49
CA MET A 693 2.92 2.71 -32.88
C MET A 693 2.31 1.98 -31.67
N GLN A 694 3.12 1.51 -30.71
CA GLN A 694 2.63 0.94 -29.45
C GLN A 694 1.85 1.96 -28.62
N ALA A 695 2.31 3.22 -28.52
CA ALA A 695 1.59 4.27 -27.81
C ALA A 695 0.23 4.58 -28.45
N LYS A 696 0.14 4.59 -29.79
CA LYS A 696 -1.15 4.72 -30.52
C LYS A 696 -2.07 3.54 -30.25
N VAL A 697 -1.56 2.31 -30.28
CA VAL A 697 -2.34 1.10 -29.94
C VAL A 697 -2.82 1.11 -28.49
N GLU A 698 -2.00 1.54 -27.52
CA GLU A 698 -2.43 1.70 -26.13
C GLU A 698 -3.47 2.82 -25.97
N GLN A 699 -3.39 3.88 -26.78
CA GLN A 699 -4.37 4.98 -26.78
C GLN A 699 -5.72 4.56 -27.38
N GLU A 700 -5.72 3.77 -28.45
CA GLU A 700 -6.93 3.18 -29.05
C GLU A 700 -7.54 2.10 -28.14
N MET A 701 -6.73 1.19 -27.58
CA MET A 701 -7.20 0.19 -26.61
C MET A 701 -7.69 0.83 -25.30
N GLY A 702 -7.09 1.95 -24.88
CA GLY A 702 -7.54 2.73 -23.73
C GLY A 702 -8.91 3.37 -23.92
N ALA A 703 -9.32 3.65 -25.16
CA ALA A 703 -10.67 4.14 -25.48
C ALA A 703 -11.75 3.04 -25.33
N VAL A 704 -11.38 1.76 -25.42
CA VAL A 704 -12.31 0.61 -25.32
C VAL A 704 -12.71 0.30 -23.87
N GLN A 705 -12.06 0.91 -22.87
CA GLN A 705 -12.40 0.77 -21.43
C GLN A 705 -13.07 1.99 -20.79
N ALA A 706 -13.64 2.90 -21.61
CA ALA A 706 -14.66 3.83 -21.14
C ALA A 706 -16.05 3.30 -21.51
N ASP A 707 -16.99 3.30 -20.56
CA ASP A 707 -18.41 3.00 -20.87
C ASP A 707 -18.85 3.80 -22.10
N PRO A 708 -19.41 3.18 -23.16
CA PRO A 708 -19.91 3.90 -24.33
C PRO A 708 -20.92 4.99 -23.95
N ALA A 709 -21.73 4.72 -22.92
CA ALA A 709 -22.65 5.67 -22.33
C ALA A 709 -21.95 6.86 -21.62
N ALA A 710 -20.76 6.67 -21.05
CA ALA A 710 -20.00 7.75 -20.40
C ALA A 710 -19.28 8.64 -21.42
N ALA A 711 -18.75 8.06 -22.50
CA ALA A 711 -18.18 8.81 -23.62
C ALA A 711 -19.25 9.67 -24.33
N ALA A 712 -20.41 9.07 -24.66
CA ALA A 712 -21.54 9.79 -25.26
C ALA A 712 -22.08 10.90 -24.33
N ASN A 713 -22.22 10.65 -23.03
CA ASN A 713 -22.62 11.68 -22.04
C ASN A 713 -21.59 12.81 -21.91
N ARG A 714 -20.30 12.55 -22.19
CA ARG A 714 -19.26 13.56 -22.14
C ARG A 714 -19.28 14.45 -23.36
N ALA A 715 -19.35 13.87 -24.57
CA ALA A 715 -19.48 14.62 -25.82
C ALA A 715 -20.73 15.52 -25.81
N ASN A 716 -21.88 14.98 -25.40
CA ASN A 716 -23.13 15.72 -25.31
C ASN A 716 -23.06 16.88 -24.28
N ARG A 717 -22.36 16.68 -23.15
CA ARG A 717 -22.10 17.79 -22.20
C ARG A 717 -21.15 18.84 -22.76
N GLU A 718 -20.12 18.45 -23.50
CA GLU A 718 -19.18 19.39 -24.12
C GLU A 718 -19.88 20.24 -25.21
N GLU A 719 -20.84 19.65 -25.95
CA GLU A 719 -21.71 20.34 -26.92
C GLU A 719 -22.70 21.31 -26.26
N VAL A 720 -23.43 20.86 -25.22
CA VAL A 720 -24.35 21.72 -24.43
C VAL A 720 -23.61 22.84 -23.72
N ASP A 721 -22.41 22.56 -23.19
CA ASP A 721 -21.58 23.57 -22.56
C ASP A 721 -21.17 24.65 -23.55
N ALA A 722 -20.74 24.29 -24.78
CA ALA A 722 -20.39 25.22 -25.85
C ALA A 722 -21.51 26.20 -26.22
N ARG A 723 -22.79 25.78 -26.13
CA ARG A 723 -23.99 26.62 -26.37
C ARG A 723 -24.50 27.36 -25.12
N SER A 724 -23.77 27.33 -24.01
CA SER A 724 -24.21 27.88 -22.71
C SER A 724 -23.41 29.10 -22.23
N VAL A 725 -24.10 30.04 -21.58
CA VAL A 725 -23.53 31.25 -20.97
C VAL A 725 -23.73 31.24 -19.45
N PHE A 726 -22.79 31.82 -18.69
CA PHE A 726 -22.92 32.06 -17.25
C PHE A 726 -23.41 33.49 -16.98
N VAL A 727 -24.49 33.61 -16.20
CA VAL A 727 -25.08 34.89 -15.78
C VAL A 727 -24.99 35.00 -14.26
N GLY A 728 -24.12 35.88 -13.77
CA GLY A 728 -23.97 36.21 -12.35
C GLY A 728 -24.78 37.45 -11.95
N ASN A 729 -24.93 37.64 -10.63
CA ASN A 729 -25.67 38.76 -10.01
C ASN A 729 -27.17 38.82 -10.36
N VAL A 730 -27.76 37.67 -10.69
CA VAL A 730 -29.21 37.52 -10.88
C VAL A 730 -29.91 37.77 -9.54
N ASP A 731 -31.06 38.46 -9.55
CA ASP A 731 -31.80 38.71 -8.30
C ASP A 731 -32.40 37.42 -7.72
N TYR A 732 -32.50 37.35 -6.39
CA TYR A 732 -33.00 36.20 -5.65
C TYR A 732 -34.52 35.99 -5.79
N ALA A 733 -35.24 37.00 -6.29
CA ALA A 733 -36.66 36.93 -6.60
C ALA A 733 -36.95 36.65 -8.09
N CYS A 734 -35.91 36.61 -8.95
CA CYS A 734 -36.08 36.52 -10.40
C CYS A 734 -36.48 35.11 -10.86
N THR A 735 -37.45 35.02 -11.77
CA THR A 735 -37.96 33.76 -12.31
C THR A 735 -37.16 33.29 -13.55
N PRO A 736 -37.10 31.97 -13.84
CA PRO A 736 -36.47 31.46 -15.05
C PRO A 736 -37.02 32.09 -16.35
N GLU A 737 -38.32 32.41 -16.35
CA GLU A 737 -39.06 33.00 -17.47
C GLU A 737 -38.64 34.45 -17.73
N GLU A 738 -38.44 35.26 -16.69
CA GLU A 738 -37.88 36.64 -16.81
C GLU A 738 -36.48 36.63 -17.42
N VAL A 739 -35.61 35.72 -16.95
CA VAL A 739 -34.27 35.55 -17.51
C VAL A 739 -34.35 35.06 -18.96
N GLN A 740 -35.29 34.17 -19.29
CA GLN A 740 -35.48 33.70 -20.67
C GLN A 740 -35.89 34.85 -21.61
N GLN A 741 -36.84 35.70 -21.20
CA GLN A 741 -37.24 36.88 -21.97
C GLN A 741 -36.07 37.85 -22.20
N HIS A 742 -35.25 38.10 -21.17
CA HIS A 742 -34.11 39.01 -21.25
C HIS A 742 -33.04 38.58 -22.27
N PHE A 743 -32.86 37.28 -22.48
CA PHE A 743 -31.91 36.71 -23.44
C PHE A 743 -32.54 36.27 -24.78
N GLN A 744 -33.86 36.41 -24.95
CA GLN A 744 -34.58 35.98 -26.15
C GLN A 744 -34.18 36.77 -27.42
N SER A 745 -33.70 38.00 -27.26
CA SER A 745 -33.20 38.84 -28.35
C SER A 745 -31.83 38.42 -28.88
N CYS A 746 -31.08 37.59 -28.15
CA CYS A 746 -29.76 37.08 -28.55
C CYS A 746 -29.81 35.76 -29.32
N GLY A 747 -30.99 35.11 -29.40
CA GLY A 747 -31.19 33.83 -30.06
C GLY A 747 -32.17 32.92 -29.32
N THR A 748 -32.49 31.77 -29.92
CA THR A 748 -33.49 30.85 -29.34
C THR A 748 -32.95 30.15 -28.09
N VAL A 749 -33.42 30.57 -26.92
CA VAL A 749 -33.09 29.98 -25.62
C VAL A 749 -33.71 28.58 -25.50
N ASN A 750 -32.87 27.55 -25.38
CA ASN A 750 -33.28 26.17 -25.13
C ASN A 750 -33.70 25.99 -23.66
N ARG A 751 -32.90 26.55 -22.72
CA ARG A 751 -33.12 26.35 -21.29
C ARG A 751 -32.46 27.41 -20.42
N VAL A 752 -33.18 27.89 -19.40
CA VAL A 752 -32.60 28.63 -18.28
C VAL A 752 -32.50 27.73 -17.04
N THR A 753 -31.38 27.79 -16.31
CA THR A 753 -31.18 27.08 -15.04
C THR A 753 -30.61 28.01 -13.97
N ILE A 754 -31.47 28.56 -13.12
CA ILE A 754 -31.07 29.27 -11.91
C ILE A 754 -30.51 28.27 -10.89
N ARG A 755 -29.33 28.51 -10.33
CA ARG A 755 -28.73 27.59 -9.34
C ARG A 755 -29.25 27.86 -7.94
N THR A 756 -29.85 26.85 -7.33
CA THR A 756 -30.31 26.88 -5.93
C THR A 756 -29.33 26.21 -4.96
N ASN A 757 -29.47 26.48 -3.67
CA ASN A 757 -28.78 25.80 -2.58
C ASN A 757 -29.49 24.48 -2.22
N LYS A 758 -28.95 23.74 -1.23
CA LYS A 758 -29.55 22.46 -0.77
C LYS A 758 -30.95 22.58 -0.15
N TYR A 759 -31.41 23.81 0.10
CA TYR A 759 -32.68 24.17 0.71
C TYR A 759 -33.63 24.88 -0.29
N GLY A 760 -33.33 24.85 -1.60
CA GLY A 760 -34.18 25.40 -2.65
C GLY A 760 -34.02 26.90 -2.93
N GLN A 761 -33.27 27.66 -2.13
CA GLN A 761 -33.11 29.10 -2.33
C GLN A 761 -32.09 29.41 -3.46
N PRO A 762 -32.32 30.40 -4.33
CA PRO A 762 -31.39 30.77 -5.41
C PRO A 762 -30.05 31.30 -4.87
N LYS A 763 -28.98 31.11 -5.63
CA LYS A 763 -27.60 31.52 -5.31
C LYS A 763 -27.16 32.82 -6.00
N GLY A 764 -28.06 33.53 -6.66
CA GLY A 764 -27.76 34.76 -7.40
C GLY A 764 -26.99 34.56 -8.71
N TYR A 765 -27.05 33.36 -9.32
CA TYR A 765 -26.52 33.11 -10.65
C TYR A 765 -27.28 32.01 -11.40
N ALA A 766 -27.27 32.10 -12.73
CA ALA A 766 -27.95 31.22 -13.66
C ALA A 766 -27.03 30.76 -14.81
N TYR A 767 -27.46 29.72 -15.50
CA TYR A 767 -26.95 29.33 -16.81
C TYR A 767 -28.06 29.49 -17.84
N VAL A 768 -27.73 30.06 -19.00
CA VAL A 768 -28.63 30.17 -20.16
C VAL A 768 -28.03 29.32 -21.27
N GLU A 769 -28.82 28.39 -21.79
CA GLU A 769 -28.46 27.46 -22.86
C GLU A 769 -29.24 27.85 -24.13
N PHE A 770 -28.54 28.05 -25.24
CA PHE A 770 -29.12 28.39 -26.54
C PHE A 770 -29.15 27.18 -27.48
N LEU A 771 -30.00 27.24 -28.51
CA LEU A 771 -29.99 26.24 -29.60
C LEU A 771 -28.79 26.43 -30.54
N GLU A 772 -28.34 27.67 -30.73
CA GLU A 772 -27.30 28.06 -31.66
C GLU A 772 -26.04 28.52 -30.90
N THR A 773 -24.85 28.22 -31.44
CA THR A 773 -23.58 28.66 -30.85
C THR A 773 -23.34 30.16 -31.02
N GLU A 774 -23.84 30.78 -32.09
CA GLU A 774 -23.66 32.21 -32.38
C GLU A 774 -24.38 33.11 -31.35
N ALA A 775 -25.48 32.62 -30.78
CA ALA A 775 -26.23 33.29 -29.72
C ALA A 775 -25.39 33.54 -28.45
N VAL A 776 -24.35 32.73 -28.22
CA VAL A 776 -23.41 32.92 -27.09
C VAL A 776 -22.66 34.25 -27.23
N GLU A 777 -22.21 34.61 -28.44
CA GLU A 777 -21.47 35.85 -28.67
C GLU A 777 -22.38 37.07 -28.50
N GLN A 778 -23.62 37.01 -29.00
CA GLN A 778 -24.61 38.06 -28.80
C GLN A 778 -24.99 38.22 -27.32
N ALA A 779 -25.12 37.12 -26.57
CA ALA A 779 -25.41 37.17 -25.15
C ALA A 779 -24.28 37.81 -24.31
N LEU A 780 -23.01 37.70 -24.74
CA LEU A 780 -21.89 38.38 -24.08
C LEU A 780 -21.99 39.92 -24.16
N LEU A 781 -22.61 40.45 -25.22
CA LEU A 781 -22.87 41.88 -25.37
C LEU A 781 -23.91 42.41 -24.36
N LEU A 782 -24.71 41.54 -23.73
CA LEU A 782 -25.61 41.89 -22.63
C LEU A 782 -24.94 41.90 -21.25
N ASN A 783 -23.61 41.82 -21.16
CA ASN A 783 -22.91 42.07 -19.90
C ASN A 783 -23.24 43.50 -19.37
N GLU A 784 -23.42 43.64 -18.06
CA GLU A 784 -23.84 44.86 -17.36
C GLU A 784 -25.27 45.36 -17.64
N SER A 785 -26.06 44.64 -18.45
CA SER A 785 -27.49 44.90 -18.63
C SER A 785 -28.25 44.79 -17.29
N LYS A 786 -29.30 45.62 -17.12
CA LYS A 786 -30.06 45.69 -15.87
C LYS A 786 -31.28 44.78 -15.89
N LEU A 787 -31.38 43.88 -14.92
CA LEU A 787 -32.56 43.07 -14.64
C LEU A 787 -32.91 43.25 -13.14
N HIS A 788 -34.17 43.58 -12.84
CA HIS A 788 -34.65 43.88 -11.48
C HIS A 788 -33.75 44.90 -10.72
N GLY A 789 -33.28 45.92 -11.43
CA GLY A 789 -32.42 46.98 -10.88
C GLY A 789 -30.95 46.58 -10.63
N ARG A 790 -30.58 45.31 -10.81
CA ARG A 790 -29.20 44.83 -10.70
C ARG A 790 -28.55 44.69 -12.07
N GLN A 791 -27.26 45.02 -12.16
CA GLN A 791 -26.46 44.74 -13.36
C GLN A 791 -26.07 43.27 -13.39
N LEU A 792 -26.43 42.56 -14.46
CA LEU A 792 -26.05 41.17 -14.70
C LEU A 792 -24.58 41.08 -15.11
N LYS A 793 -23.86 40.09 -14.58
CA LYS A 793 -22.50 39.77 -15.03
C LYS A 793 -22.53 38.59 -15.98
N VAL A 794 -22.52 38.87 -17.28
CA VAL A 794 -22.61 37.85 -18.33
C VAL A 794 -21.21 37.47 -18.79
N SER A 795 -20.92 36.17 -18.85
CA SER A 795 -19.59 35.67 -19.25
C SER A 795 -19.68 34.28 -19.86
N ALA A 796 -18.77 33.98 -20.78
CA ALA A 796 -18.69 32.66 -21.39
C ALA A 796 -18.50 31.61 -20.31
N LYS A 797 -19.20 30.48 -20.42
CA LYS A 797 -19.00 29.36 -19.51
C LYS A 797 -17.54 28.91 -19.66
N ARG A 798 -16.82 28.72 -18.55
CA ARG A 798 -15.34 28.52 -18.56
C ARG A 798 -14.85 27.38 -19.46
N THR A 799 -15.72 26.42 -19.76
CA THR A 799 -15.52 25.29 -20.68
C THR A 799 -15.45 25.68 -22.15
N ASN A 800 -15.93 26.86 -22.52
CA ASN A 800 -16.10 27.30 -23.91
C ASN A 800 -14.89 28.09 -24.41
N ILE A 801 -13.97 28.45 -23.50
CA ILE A 801 -12.71 29.12 -23.84
C ILE A 801 -11.74 28.07 -24.37
N PRO A 802 -11.29 28.15 -25.65
CA PRO A 802 -10.32 27.20 -26.20
C PRO A 802 -9.06 27.14 -25.33
N GLY A 803 -8.61 25.92 -25.00
CA GLY A 803 -7.47 25.69 -24.10
C GLY A 803 -7.83 25.58 -22.61
N MET A 804 -8.88 26.24 -22.11
CA MET A 804 -9.32 26.11 -20.70
C MET A 804 -10.21 24.88 -20.47
N LYS A 805 -9.74 23.70 -20.87
CA LYS A 805 -10.34 22.43 -20.41
C LYS A 805 -10.27 22.40 -18.87
N GLN A 806 -11.35 21.97 -18.20
CA GLN A 806 -11.32 21.78 -16.74
C GLN A 806 -10.37 20.64 -16.36
N PHE A 807 -9.08 20.93 -16.29
CA PHE A 807 -8.11 20.10 -15.57
C PHE A 807 -8.35 20.31 -14.08
N ARG A 808 -9.43 19.71 -13.57
CA ARG A 808 -9.40 19.24 -12.19
C ARG A 808 -8.45 18.04 -12.20
N PRO A 809 -7.22 18.14 -11.63
CA PRO A 809 -6.54 16.92 -11.22
C PRO A 809 -7.53 16.14 -10.35
N ARG A 810 -7.60 14.84 -10.57
CA ARG A 810 -8.58 13.95 -9.94
C ARG A 810 -8.24 13.85 -8.45
N ARG A 811 -8.67 14.85 -7.66
CA ARG A 811 -8.47 14.90 -6.22
C ARG A 811 -9.07 13.62 -5.66
N SER A 812 -8.22 12.75 -5.14
CA SER A 812 -8.60 11.42 -4.65
C SER A 812 -9.34 11.58 -3.32
N THR A 813 -10.61 11.97 -3.38
CA THR A 813 -11.54 11.86 -2.25
C THR A 813 -11.83 10.39 -2.02
N PRO A 814 -11.42 9.80 -0.88
CA PRO A 814 -11.71 8.40 -0.60
C PRO A 814 -13.21 8.23 -0.31
N PHE A 815 -13.78 7.13 -0.82
CA PHE A 815 -15.07 6.56 -0.44
C PHE A 815 -16.28 7.52 -0.33
N MET A 816 -17.16 7.47 -1.34
CA MET A 816 -18.59 7.71 -1.12
C MET A 816 -19.38 6.51 -1.66
N GLY A 817 -19.86 5.67 -0.74
CA GLY A 817 -20.61 4.47 -1.08
C GLY A 817 -22.03 4.77 -1.57
N TYR A 818 -22.59 3.82 -2.33
CA TYR A 818 -24.00 3.81 -2.69
C TYR A 818 -24.88 3.93 -1.43
N ARG A 819 -25.82 4.88 -1.42
CA ARG A 819 -26.98 4.84 -0.52
C ARG A 819 -28.11 4.07 -1.20
N PRO A 820 -28.70 3.04 -0.57
CA PRO A 820 -29.98 2.51 -0.99
C PRO A 820 -31.09 3.58 -0.87
N ARG A 821 -32.07 3.55 -1.77
CA ARG A 821 -33.33 4.30 -1.59
C ARG A 821 -34.11 3.67 -0.42
N ALA A 822 -34.52 4.48 0.54
CA ALA A 822 -35.54 4.08 1.52
C ALA A 822 -36.95 4.31 0.92
N PRO A 823 -37.95 3.48 1.25
CA PRO A 823 -39.33 3.70 0.83
C PRO A 823 -39.98 4.92 1.49
N TYR A 824 -41.03 5.43 0.85
CA TYR A 824 -41.86 6.54 1.31
C TYR A 824 -42.72 6.14 2.53
N MET A 825 -42.78 6.98 3.56
CA MET A 825 -43.92 7.07 4.47
C MET A 825 -44.15 8.54 4.84
N PRO A 826 -45.40 9.02 4.89
CA PRO A 826 -45.71 10.42 5.18
C PRO A 826 -45.78 10.68 6.70
N THR A 827 -45.37 11.86 7.13
CA THR A 827 -45.65 12.39 8.48
C THR A 827 -46.24 13.80 8.38
N PRO A 828 -47.20 14.16 9.24
CA PRO A 828 -48.05 15.33 9.04
C PRO A 828 -47.41 16.65 9.49
N TYR A 829 -48.04 17.73 9.02
CA TYR A 829 -47.82 19.12 9.41
C TYR A 829 -47.65 19.33 10.92
N LEU A 830 -46.72 20.20 11.30
CA LEU A 830 -47.08 21.36 12.13
C LEU A 830 -46.06 22.51 11.98
N TYR A 831 -46.56 23.74 12.11
CA TYR A 831 -45.82 25.00 11.95
C TYR A 831 -44.92 25.32 13.16
N SER A 832 -43.91 26.16 12.93
CA SER A 832 -43.28 27.01 13.95
C SER A 832 -43.67 28.47 13.69
N PRO A 833 -43.96 29.25 14.74
CA PRO A 833 -43.86 30.70 14.64
C PRO A 833 -43.05 31.32 15.80
N TYR A 834 -42.00 32.09 15.46
CA TYR A 834 -41.62 33.25 16.25
C TYR A 834 -42.32 34.47 15.64
N GLY A 835 -43.17 35.14 16.41
CA GLY A 835 -43.93 36.32 15.97
C GLY A 835 -43.43 37.62 16.63
N TYR A 836 -43.35 38.69 15.85
CA TYR A 836 -43.17 40.07 16.31
C TYR A 836 -44.39 40.88 15.85
N GLY A 837 -45.12 41.56 16.75
CA GLY A 837 -46.28 42.37 16.32
C GLY A 837 -47.23 42.89 17.42
N LYS A 838 -46.88 44.05 17.99
CA LYS A 838 -47.64 45.03 18.81
C LYS A 838 -49.20 44.94 18.87
N VAL A 839 -49.75 44.93 20.11
CA VAL A 839 -50.57 45.96 20.83
C VAL A 839 -51.51 46.85 19.95
N PRO A 840 -52.81 47.10 20.28
CA PRO A 840 -53.41 47.39 21.62
C PRO A 840 -54.71 46.60 21.94
N GLY A 841 -55.38 46.74 23.09
CA GLY A 841 -55.12 47.52 24.33
C GLY A 841 -56.24 47.24 25.36
N SER A 842 -55.93 47.29 26.65
CA SER A 842 -56.85 46.92 27.74
C SER A 842 -57.64 48.10 28.32
N GLY A 843 -58.86 47.85 28.76
CA GLY A 843 -59.62 48.75 29.63
C GLY A 843 -60.43 48.00 30.67
N HIS A 844 -59.82 47.67 31.82
CA HIS A 844 -60.28 48.20 33.12
C HIS A 844 -59.40 47.73 34.32
N GLN A 845 -59.21 48.68 35.24
CA GLN A 845 -58.87 48.59 36.67
C GLN A 845 -59.83 47.65 37.44
N CYS A 846 -59.67 47.20 38.70
CA CYS A 846 -58.63 47.20 39.75
C CYS A 846 -59.15 46.24 40.88
N ASP A 847 -58.51 45.97 42.03
CA ASP A 847 -57.25 46.42 42.68
C ASP A 847 -56.73 45.31 43.64
N THR A 848 -55.62 45.60 44.38
CA THR A 848 -55.17 45.04 45.68
C THR A 848 -55.05 43.51 45.90
N ALA A 849 -54.24 42.98 46.84
CA ALA A 849 -52.93 43.33 47.40
C ALA A 849 -52.46 42.16 48.32
N HIS A 850 -51.19 42.18 48.77
CA HIS A 850 -50.66 41.44 49.95
C HIS A 850 -50.46 39.90 49.85
N THR A 851 -49.21 39.42 49.72
CA THR A 851 -48.25 38.94 50.79
C THR A 851 -48.58 37.54 51.36
N SER A 852 -47.63 36.64 51.69
CA SER A 852 -46.16 36.59 51.57
C SER A 852 -45.64 35.18 51.95
N GLU A 853 -44.32 34.97 51.83
CA GLU A 853 -43.47 33.90 52.44
C GLU A 853 -43.17 32.59 51.67
N PRO A 854 -42.00 31.94 51.94
CA PRO A 854 -41.33 31.02 51.01
C PRO A 854 -40.83 29.69 51.68
N GLN A 855 -39.76 29.10 51.09
CA GLN A 855 -39.03 27.87 51.49
C GLN A 855 -39.70 26.56 51.00
N PHE A 856 -38.98 25.58 50.45
CA PHE A 856 -37.53 25.34 50.32
C PHE A 856 -37.03 25.32 48.87
#